data_AF-A0A2C8FC94-F1
#
_entry.id   AF-A0A2C8FC94-F1
#
_cell.length_a   1.000
_cell.length_b   1.000
_cell.length_c   1.000
_cell.angle_alpha   90.00
_cell.angle_beta   90.00
_cell.angle_gamma   90.00
#
_symmetry.space_group_name_H-M   'P 1'
#
loop_
_entity.id
_entity.type
_entity.pdbx_description
1 polymer ?
#
loop_
_entity_poly.entity_id
_entity_poly.type
_entity_poly.pdbx_seq_one_letter_code
_entity_poly.pdbx_strand_id
1 'polypeptide(L)'
;MEKKDKMHLTSYKHMSRLVEKYIKDRPAGKVLDVGAQVVDGQKLSYRDFFEDLGWEYVGFDVVEGKNVDVVSADPTDIPLSDDSFDLIISGQAFEHIKFFWLTFEEMARVLKPEGLCFLIAPSRGPEHKYPLDCWRFYPDGYQALGEWAKLELLEVSTDWELDSEIDGAEWGDTVGVFEKPYQVHSPKDKENHLSSLREKGLIPVAAEQTMSRAVLSFLAADDPTYSAWSGHCLFAHWITHALSPSVLVELGTHWGTSYFSFCAAVKDGNLSCECHAVDHWGGDSHAGLYGEHVFDHVQSANAEFNEFSSLHRMSFDSALDQFEDGSIDLLHIDGCHKYDSVRKDFYTWLTKMSSKGIVLFHDISETQEGFGVKRFWEELCTEYKHFSFTHSSGLGVLAAGNIVEELQPLFEHSDQSDEAQVVRDYFLGVSGELCQPSVPAMAQLYLDTGHGFTSREVFTTPIISGVAEYQFDSLSVGQLRFDPCDCPCVVTLKEVAVRGVDGICQPVIPVSSNACFVEGNTYYFSTFDPQIIFDIRYTVSGVKVLCDVQIVSTRGVQILIGVLAGQAKRKKAESEQAKAESEQAKAESEQAKAESEQAKAESEQAKAELEQAKAELEQAKAESEQAKAELEQAKAELEQAKAESEQAKAESEQAKAEADLGMYAIWQQACAKICKMKSYPWRKHARLIKKSGLFDREYYLQNNSDVRSSKQDPLHHFVKNGWYEGRRPNANFDSESLLSG
;
A
#
# COMPACT_ATOMS: atom_id res chain seq x y z
N MET A 1 2.18 -69.45 40.73
CA MET A 1 1.53 -68.36 39.97
C MET A 1 1.92 -67.05 40.65
N GLU A 2 3.07 -66.50 40.28
CA GLU A 2 3.51 -65.16 40.69
C GLU A 2 3.91 -64.44 39.39
N LYS A 3 2.96 -63.69 38.82
CA LYS A 3 3.20 -62.73 37.75
C LYS A 3 2.56 -61.42 38.19
N LYS A 4 3.29 -60.65 38.98
CA LYS A 4 3.03 -59.26 39.32
C LYS A 4 4.38 -58.68 39.71
N ASP A 5 5.04 -57.99 38.79
CA ASP A 5 6.11 -57.03 39.10
C ASP A 5 6.62 -56.40 37.81
N LYS A 6 6.79 -55.06 37.85
CA LYS A 6 7.52 -54.16 36.93
C LYS A 6 6.75 -53.56 35.75
N MET A 7 6.90 -52.25 35.61
CA MET A 7 6.79 -51.54 34.33
C MET A 7 7.61 -52.26 33.26
N HIS A 8 7.11 -52.33 32.03
CA HIS A 8 7.83 -52.94 30.92
C HIS A 8 9.20 -52.27 30.75
N LEU A 9 10.28 -53.03 30.94
CA LEU A 9 11.65 -52.52 30.82
C LEU A 9 11.91 -52.01 29.40
N THR A 10 11.20 -52.53 28.41
CA THR A 10 11.15 -52.02 27.02
C THR A 10 10.71 -50.55 26.98
N SER A 11 9.57 -50.24 27.61
CA SER A 11 9.01 -48.89 27.66
C SER A 11 9.94 -47.89 28.34
N TYR A 12 10.61 -48.29 29.43
CA TYR A 12 11.63 -47.47 30.09
C TYR A 12 12.85 -47.20 29.20
N LYS A 13 13.34 -48.22 28.47
CA LYS A 13 14.45 -48.07 27.52
C LYS A 13 14.09 -47.17 26.34
N HIS A 14 12.88 -47.29 25.80
CA HIS A 14 12.39 -46.44 24.72
C HIS A 14 12.30 -44.99 25.15
N MET A 15 11.73 -44.71 26.33
CA MET A 15 11.69 -43.36 26.85
C MET A 15 13.09 -42.78 27.07
N SER A 16 14.02 -43.56 27.65
CA SER A 16 15.42 -43.14 27.81
C SER A 16 16.09 -42.78 26.47
N ARG A 17 15.85 -43.57 25.42
CA ARG A 17 16.33 -43.29 24.05
C ARG A 17 15.77 -41.98 23.51
N LEU A 18 14.47 -41.73 23.70
CA LEU A 18 13.82 -40.50 23.23
C LEU A 18 14.34 -39.27 23.99
N VAL A 19 14.49 -39.36 25.31
CA VAL A 19 15.04 -38.28 26.14
C VAL A 19 16.48 -37.95 25.71
N GLU A 20 17.33 -38.96 25.52
CA GLU A 20 18.70 -38.77 25.04
C GLU A 20 18.74 -38.11 23.65
N LYS A 21 17.84 -38.49 22.75
CA LYS A 21 17.81 -37.99 21.36
C LYS A 21 17.21 -36.59 21.22
N TYR A 22 16.11 -36.30 21.91
CA TYR A 22 15.30 -35.11 21.66
C TYR A 22 15.35 -34.07 22.78
N ILE A 23 15.71 -34.45 24.01
CA ILE A 23 15.54 -33.61 25.20
C ILE A 23 16.86 -33.19 25.84
N LYS A 24 17.87 -34.07 25.86
CA LYS A 24 19.14 -33.85 26.58
C LYS A 24 19.83 -32.52 26.28
N ASP A 25 19.82 -32.09 25.02
CA ASP A 25 20.47 -30.87 24.56
C ASP A 25 19.51 -29.66 24.49
N ARG A 26 18.24 -29.82 24.90
CA ARG A 26 17.26 -28.74 24.96
C ARG A 26 17.34 -27.97 26.29
N PRO A 27 17.00 -26.67 26.31
CA PRO A 27 16.80 -25.94 27.56
C PRO A 27 15.79 -26.62 28.47
N ALA A 28 15.99 -26.55 29.79
CA ALA A 28 15.07 -27.11 30.76
C ALA A 28 13.66 -26.51 30.62
N GLY A 29 12.66 -27.38 30.56
CA GLY A 29 11.25 -27.02 30.38
C GLY A 29 10.32 -27.78 31.32
N LYS A 30 9.03 -27.77 31.02
CA LYS A 30 7.99 -28.50 31.74
C LYS A 30 7.59 -29.77 30.99
N VAL A 31 7.53 -30.89 31.70
CA VAL A 31 7.04 -32.17 31.20
C VAL A 31 5.78 -32.62 31.94
N LEU A 32 4.76 -33.02 31.17
CA LEU A 32 3.56 -33.67 31.69
C LEU A 32 3.61 -35.17 31.36
N ASP A 33 3.49 -36.02 32.38
CA ASP A 33 3.34 -37.47 32.20
C ASP A 33 1.87 -37.87 32.35
N VAL A 34 1.26 -38.40 31.28
CA VAL A 34 -0.14 -38.81 31.25
C VAL A 34 -0.25 -40.31 31.47
N GLY A 35 -0.90 -40.70 32.57
CA GLY A 35 -0.88 -42.08 33.08
C GLY A 35 0.28 -42.31 34.05
N ALA A 36 0.62 -41.28 34.85
CA ALA A 36 1.84 -41.26 35.64
C ALA A 36 1.81 -42.15 36.90
N GLN A 37 0.67 -42.75 37.26
CA GLN A 37 0.55 -43.48 38.52
C GLN A 37 1.53 -44.66 38.60
N VAL A 38 2.37 -44.64 39.64
CA VAL A 38 3.21 -45.79 40.00
C VAL A 38 2.40 -46.74 40.88
N VAL A 39 2.02 -47.89 40.31
CA VAL A 39 1.25 -48.93 41.01
C VAL A 39 2.13 -49.82 41.90
N ASP A 40 1.53 -50.47 42.89
CA ASP A 40 2.27 -51.34 43.82
C ASP A 40 2.93 -52.53 43.09
N GLY A 41 4.27 -52.60 43.14
CA GLY A 41 5.11 -53.57 42.41
C GLY A 41 5.91 -52.94 41.26
N GLN A 42 5.60 -51.70 40.86
CA GLN A 42 6.39 -50.93 39.90
C GLN A 42 7.57 -50.25 40.60
N LYS A 43 8.78 -50.42 40.04
CA LYS A 43 10.04 -49.90 40.62
C LYS A 43 10.64 -48.73 39.85
N LEU A 44 10.16 -48.45 38.64
CA LEU A 44 10.70 -47.44 37.74
C LEU A 44 9.61 -46.41 37.41
N SER A 45 10.02 -45.15 37.27
CA SER A 45 9.21 -44.02 36.81
C SER A 45 10.03 -43.24 35.78
N TYR A 46 9.36 -42.56 34.85
CA TYR A 46 10.05 -41.65 33.93
C TYR A 46 10.58 -40.39 34.62
N ARG A 47 10.06 -40.04 35.80
CA ARG A 47 10.43 -38.85 36.57
C ARG A 47 11.94 -38.69 36.73
N ASP A 48 12.64 -39.79 37.02
CA ASP A 48 14.09 -39.80 37.26
C ASP A 48 14.89 -39.24 36.06
N PHE A 49 14.42 -39.44 34.83
CA PHE A 49 15.11 -38.92 33.63
C PHE A 49 15.10 -37.39 33.55
N PHE A 50 14.04 -36.76 34.06
CA PHE A 50 13.78 -35.34 33.87
C PHE A 50 14.29 -34.51 35.06
N GLU A 51 14.23 -35.06 36.27
CA GLU A 51 14.80 -34.41 37.46
C GLU A 51 16.31 -34.20 37.32
N ASP A 52 17.04 -35.18 36.78
CA ASP A 52 18.49 -35.10 36.53
C ASP A 52 18.86 -34.04 35.46
N LEU A 53 17.91 -33.73 34.56
CA LEU A 53 18.06 -32.71 33.51
C LEU A 53 17.53 -31.33 33.93
N GLY A 54 17.02 -31.19 35.16
CA GLY A 54 16.46 -29.93 35.68
C GLY A 54 15.09 -29.54 35.10
N TRP A 55 14.38 -30.48 34.48
CA TRP A 55 13.03 -30.28 33.96
C TRP A 55 11.99 -30.32 35.09
N GLU A 56 10.94 -29.50 35.00
CA GLU A 56 9.80 -29.54 35.92
C GLU A 56 8.86 -30.68 35.49
N TYR A 57 8.81 -31.75 36.28
CA TYR A 57 7.98 -32.92 36.00
C TYR A 57 6.65 -32.86 36.77
N VAL A 58 5.55 -33.01 36.03
CA VAL A 58 4.18 -33.07 36.56
C VAL A 58 3.54 -34.38 36.12
N GLY A 59 3.10 -35.21 37.08
CA GLY A 59 2.36 -36.44 36.79
C GLY A 59 0.86 -36.23 36.79
N PHE A 60 0.17 -36.67 35.74
CA PHE A 60 -1.29 -36.69 35.62
C PHE A 60 -1.81 -38.12 35.58
N ASP A 61 -2.87 -38.39 36.35
CA ASP A 61 -3.58 -39.67 36.32
C ASP A 61 -5.05 -39.53 36.69
N VAL A 62 -5.86 -40.54 36.35
CA VAL A 62 -7.28 -40.59 36.71
C VAL A 62 -7.53 -41.04 38.14
N VAL A 63 -6.49 -41.56 38.81
CA VAL A 63 -6.53 -41.99 40.19
C VAL A 63 -5.38 -41.36 40.99
N GLU A 64 -5.69 -40.83 42.17
CA GLU A 64 -4.67 -40.42 43.16
C GLU A 64 -3.69 -41.55 43.46
N GLY A 65 -2.39 -41.27 43.44
CA GLY A 65 -1.38 -42.30 43.71
C GLY A 65 0.04 -41.76 43.78
N LYS A 66 1.00 -42.67 43.91
CA LYS A 66 2.42 -42.32 43.85
C LYS A 66 2.74 -41.79 42.46
N ASN A 67 3.59 -40.76 42.39
CA ASN A 67 4.02 -40.10 41.15
C ASN A 67 2.94 -39.22 40.46
N VAL A 68 1.78 -39.02 41.08
CA VAL A 68 0.67 -38.21 40.54
C VAL A 68 0.57 -36.87 41.27
N ASP A 69 0.62 -35.78 40.52
CA ASP A 69 0.52 -34.40 40.99
C ASP A 69 -0.86 -33.78 40.65
N VAL A 70 -1.46 -34.20 39.53
CA VAL A 70 -2.73 -33.70 39.02
C VAL A 70 -3.68 -34.87 38.79
N VAL A 71 -4.92 -34.75 39.27
CA VAL A 71 -5.90 -35.83 39.21
C VAL A 71 -7.19 -35.34 38.59
N SER A 72 -7.74 -36.12 37.64
CA SER A 72 -9.06 -35.89 37.07
C SER A 72 -9.80 -37.21 36.88
N ALA A 73 -11.08 -37.28 37.27
CA ALA A 73 -11.85 -38.52 37.11
C ALA A 73 -12.10 -38.91 35.64
N ASP A 74 -11.82 -38.00 34.70
CA ASP A 74 -11.97 -38.21 33.26
C ASP A 74 -10.62 -37.99 32.55
N PRO A 75 -10.07 -38.99 31.84
CA PRO A 75 -8.82 -38.83 31.11
C PRO A 75 -8.94 -37.86 29.91
N THR A 76 -10.14 -37.38 29.58
CA THR A 76 -10.37 -36.34 28.54
C THR A 76 -10.62 -34.95 29.12
N ASP A 77 -10.35 -34.74 30.42
CA ASP A 77 -10.46 -33.43 31.09
C ASP A 77 -9.18 -33.20 31.90
N ILE A 78 -8.10 -32.78 31.23
CA ILE A 78 -6.82 -32.50 31.89
C ILE A 78 -6.90 -31.06 32.45
N PRO A 79 -6.94 -30.85 33.78
CA PRO A 79 -7.23 -29.54 34.38
C PRO A 79 -6.00 -28.62 34.42
N LEU A 80 -5.33 -28.51 33.27
CA LEU A 80 -4.13 -27.73 33.03
C LEU A 80 -4.40 -26.76 31.88
N SER A 81 -3.76 -25.59 31.94
CA SER A 81 -3.94 -24.55 30.93
C SER A 81 -3.45 -25.00 29.55
N ASP A 82 -4.06 -24.45 28.51
CA ASP A 82 -3.58 -24.59 27.12
C ASP A 82 -2.12 -24.12 27.00
N ASP A 83 -1.38 -24.70 26.07
CA ASP A 83 0.00 -24.29 25.71
C ASP A 83 0.92 -24.07 26.93
N SER A 84 0.87 -24.97 27.91
CA SER A 84 1.57 -24.79 29.19
C SER A 84 2.76 -25.73 29.40
N PHE A 85 2.90 -26.78 28.57
CA PHE A 85 3.98 -27.77 28.67
C PHE A 85 4.85 -27.83 27.41
N ASP A 86 6.15 -28.01 27.59
CA ASP A 86 7.15 -28.10 26.51
C ASP A 86 7.28 -29.54 25.98
N LEU A 87 6.96 -30.52 26.84
CA LEU A 87 6.94 -31.94 26.52
C LEU A 87 5.72 -32.59 27.18
N ILE A 88 5.05 -33.47 26.44
CA ILE A 88 4.10 -34.42 27.01
C ILE A 88 4.61 -35.84 26.76
N ILE A 89 4.54 -36.70 27.76
CA ILE A 89 4.87 -38.11 27.64
C ILE A 89 3.70 -38.97 28.09
N SER A 90 3.56 -40.15 27.49
CA SER A 90 2.69 -41.20 28.01
C SER A 90 3.27 -42.56 27.63
N GLY A 91 3.36 -43.45 28.61
CA GLY A 91 3.84 -44.81 28.42
C GLY A 91 2.91 -45.84 29.02
N GLN A 92 2.43 -46.77 28.19
CA GLN A 92 1.63 -47.94 28.61
C GLN A 92 0.38 -47.54 29.41
N ALA A 93 -0.32 -46.52 28.92
CA ALA A 93 -1.59 -46.05 29.48
C ALA A 93 -2.72 -46.08 28.43
N PHE A 94 -2.41 -45.77 27.18
CA PHE A 94 -3.39 -45.57 26.10
C PHE A 94 -4.18 -46.83 25.73
N GLU A 95 -3.60 -48.02 25.91
CA GLU A 95 -4.28 -49.30 25.77
C GLU A 95 -5.43 -49.45 26.77
N HIS A 96 -5.37 -48.78 27.93
CA HIS A 96 -6.39 -48.83 28.97
C HIS A 96 -7.44 -47.72 28.83
N ILE A 97 -7.25 -46.75 27.93
CA ILE A 97 -8.15 -45.61 27.71
C ILE A 97 -9.15 -45.92 26.60
N LYS A 98 -10.45 -45.94 26.95
CA LYS A 98 -11.53 -46.33 26.02
C LYS A 98 -11.61 -45.42 24.78
N PHE A 99 -11.45 -44.12 24.96
CA PHE A 99 -11.52 -43.10 23.90
C PHE A 99 -10.21 -42.32 23.82
N PHE A 100 -9.10 -43.04 23.65
CA PHE A 100 -7.74 -42.48 23.75
C PHE A 100 -7.49 -41.28 22.80
N TRP A 101 -8.20 -41.19 21.68
CA TRP A 101 -8.08 -40.07 20.74
C TRP A 101 -8.57 -38.75 21.33
N LEU A 102 -9.53 -38.77 22.27
CA LEU A 102 -9.98 -37.57 22.98
C LEU A 102 -8.95 -37.14 24.05
N THR A 103 -8.34 -38.10 24.74
CA THR A 103 -7.22 -37.82 25.65
C THR A 103 -6.02 -37.26 24.89
N PHE A 104 -5.74 -37.79 23.70
CA PHE A 104 -4.67 -37.28 22.84
C PHE A 104 -4.93 -35.85 22.35
N GLU A 105 -6.19 -35.50 22.06
CA GLU A 105 -6.59 -34.13 21.73
C GLU A 105 -6.35 -33.17 22.91
N GLU A 106 -6.64 -33.59 24.14
CA GLU A 106 -6.33 -32.83 25.35
C GLU A 106 -4.81 -32.68 25.58
N MET A 107 -4.03 -33.72 25.30
CA MET A 107 -2.57 -33.61 25.29
C MET A 107 -2.12 -32.56 24.27
N ALA A 108 -2.65 -32.59 23.05
CA ALA A 108 -2.34 -31.58 22.03
C ALA A 108 -2.74 -30.15 22.48
N ARG A 109 -3.85 -29.98 23.21
CA ARG A 109 -4.28 -28.69 23.78
C ARG A 109 -3.27 -28.14 24.79
N VAL A 110 -2.81 -28.99 25.72
CA VAL A 110 -1.91 -28.59 26.81
C VAL A 110 -0.47 -28.39 26.34
N LEU A 111 -0.06 -29.06 25.27
CA LEU A 111 1.26 -28.94 24.66
C LEU A 111 1.45 -27.57 23.99
N LYS A 112 2.58 -26.91 24.22
CA LYS A 112 2.95 -25.65 23.54
C LYS A 112 3.18 -25.84 22.04
N PRO A 113 3.04 -24.78 21.23
CA PRO A 113 3.61 -24.73 19.88
C PRO A 113 5.08 -25.16 19.89
N GLU A 114 5.50 -25.97 18.91
CA GLU A 114 6.84 -26.58 18.80
C GLU A 114 7.21 -27.51 19.98
N GLY A 115 6.25 -27.79 20.86
CA GLY A 115 6.36 -28.77 21.92
C GLY A 115 6.32 -30.19 21.36
N LEU A 116 6.98 -31.11 22.06
CA LEU A 116 7.04 -32.52 21.67
C LEU A 116 6.03 -33.38 22.46
N CYS A 117 5.53 -34.44 21.86
CA CYS A 117 4.76 -35.48 22.52
C CYS A 117 5.36 -36.86 22.25
N PHE A 118 5.67 -37.63 23.30
CA PHE A 118 6.12 -39.02 23.19
C PHE A 118 5.03 -39.96 23.63
N LEU A 119 4.67 -40.91 22.75
CA LEU A 119 3.63 -41.90 23.03
C LEU A 119 4.18 -43.31 22.84
N ILE A 120 4.12 -44.13 23.89
CA ILE A 120 4.55 -45.53 23.88
C ILE A 120 3.37 -46.40 24.31
N ALA A 121 2.92 -47.30 23.45
CA ALA A 121 1.80 -48.19 23.73
C ALA A 121 1.99 -49.57 23.07
N PRO A 122 1.40 -50.64 23.62
CA PRO A 122 1.63 -52.00 23.13
C PRO A 122 1.04 -52.23 21.72
N SER A 123 1.78 -52.89 20.82
CA SER A 123 1.29 -53.29 19.48
C SER A 123 0.72 -54.72 19.46
N ARG A 124 1.06 -55.54 20.45
CA ARG A 124 0.62 -56.94 20.56
C ARG A 124 0.52 -57.37 22.03
N GLY A 125 0.42 -58.68 22.29
CA GLY A 125 0.30 -59.24 23.63
C GLY A 125 -1.12 -59.63 24.02
N PRO A 126 -1.29 -60.50 25.03
CA PRO A 126 -2.59 -60.97 25.48
C PRO A 126 -3.40 -59.86 26.16
N GLU A 127 -4.71 -60.05 26.32
CA GLU A 127 -5.55 -59.14 27.11
C GLU A 127 -5.11 -59.14 28.59
N HIS A 128 -4.86 -57.95 29.16
CA HIS A 128 -4.47 -57.74 30.55
C HIS A 128 -5.21 -56.55 31.18
N LYS A 129 -6.44 -56.76 31.63
CA LYS A 129 -7.34 -55.69 32.11
C LYS A 129 -6.79 -54.92 33.33
N TYR A 130 -6.81 -53.59 33.29
CA TYR A 130 -6.75 -52.75 34.50
C TYR A 130 -7.31 -51.30 34.31
N PRO A 131 -8.63 -51.04 34.50
CA PRO A 131 -9.75 -51.97 34.56
C PRO A 131 -10.20 -52.46 33.17
N LEU A 132 -9.75 -51.78 32.11
CA LEU A 132 -10.01 -52.11 30.71
C LEU A 132 -8.70 -52.47 30.02
N ASP A 133 -8.79 -53.07 28.84
CA ASP A 133 -7.68 -53.25 27.91
C ASP A 133 -8.30 -53.25 26.51
N CYS A 134 -8.16 -52.12 25.83
CA CYS A 134 -9.01 -51.71 24.71
C CYS A 134 -8.29 -51.80 23.37
N TRP A 135 -6.99 -51.47 23.34
CA TRP A 135 -6.32 -51.14 22.08
C TRP A 135 -4.91 -51.72 21.97
N ARG A 136 -4.53 -52.03 20.74
CA ARG A 136 -3.15 -52.27 20.33
C ARG A 136 -2.82 -51.33 19.18
N PHE A 137 -1.62 -50.78 19.20
CA PHE A 137 -1.26 -49.65 18.34
C PHE A 137 -0.28 -50.06 17.25
N TYR A 138 -0.58 -49.70 16.01
CA TYR A 138 0.28 -49.87 14.84
C TYR A 138 0.79 -48.50 14.36
N PRO A 139 1.91 -48.45 13.60
CA PRO A 139 2.46 -47.20 13.08
C PRO A 139 1.44 -46.33 12.33
N ASP A 140 0.66 -46.92 11.42
CA ASP A 140 -0.38 -46.22 10.66
C ASP A 140 -1.45 -45.59 11.59
N GLY A 141 -1.71 -46.23 12.73
CA GLY A 141 -2.63 -45.71 13.74
C GLY A 141 -2.08 -44.46 14.44
N TYR A 142 -0.77 -44.37 14.65
CA TYR A 142 -0.12 -43.17 15.17
C TYR A 142 -0.11 -42.04 14.13
N GLN A 143 0.10 -42.37 12.85
CA GLN A 143 -0.04 -41.39 11.77
C GLN A 143 -1.45 -40.78 11.75
N ALA A 144 -2.48 -41.62 11.74
CA ALA A 144 -3.87 -41.17 11.77
C ALA A 144 -4.20 -40.36 13.04
N LEU A 145 -3.60 -40.70 14.18
CA LEU A 145 -3.79 -39.99 15.45
C LEU A 145 -3.12 -38.60 15.44
N GLY A 146 -1.94 -38.47 14.84
CA GLY A 146 -1.30 -37.18 14.59
C GLY A 146 -2.14 -36.28 13.69
N GLU A 147 -2.62 -36.82 12.56
CA GLU A 147 -3.53 -36.12 11.65
C GLU A 147 -4.81 -35.64 12.36
N TRP A 148 -5.42 -36.50 13.20
CA TRP A 148 -6.61 -36.17 13.98
C TRP A 148 -6.39 -34.97 14.92
N ALA A 149 -5.30 -35.00 15.71
CA ALA A 149 -5.01 -33.98 16.72
C ALA A 149 -4.19 -32.80 16.19
N LYS A 150 -3.93 -32.75 14.87
CA LYS A 150 -3.10 -31.73 14.21
C LYS A 150 -1.68 -31.66 14.79
N LEU A 151 -1.10 -32.81 15.10
CA LEU A 151 0.31 -32.96 15.47
C LEU A 151 1.09 -33.61 14.31
N GLU A 152 2.28 -33.13 14.03
CA GLU A 152 3.17 -33.73 13.03
C GLU A 152 3.86 -34.95 13.62
N LEU A 153 3.80 -36.10 12.94
CA LEU A 153 4.48 -37.33 13.36
C LEU A 153 5.91 -37.33 12.83
N LEU A 154 6.89 -37.08 13.71
CA LEU A 154 8.31 -36.99 13.37
C LEU A 154 9.00 -38.37 13.27
N GLU A 155 8.67 -39.29 14.17
CA GLU A 155 9.24 -40.63 14.21
C GLU A 155 8.17 -41.63 14.67
N VAL A 156 8.11 -42.79 14.01
CA VAL A 156 7.34 -43.94 14.49
C VAL A 156 8.11 -45.24 14.28
N SER A 157 8.08 -46.12 15.28
CA SER A 157 8.70 -47.45 15.22
C SER A 157 7.93 -48.45 16.06
N THR A 158 7.97 -49.74 15.68
CA THR A 158 7.34 -50.83 16.43
C THR A 158 8.34 -51.97 16.64
N ASP A 159 8.37 -52.52 17.85
CA ASP A 159 9.16 -53.70 18.20
C ASP A 159 8.51 -54.99 17.66
N TRP A 160 8.77 -55.27 16.38
CA TRP A 160 8.25 -56.46 15.71
C TRP A 160 8.88 -57.76 16.20
N GLU A 161 10.18 -57.73 16.49
CA GLU A 161 10.94 -58.91 16.91
C GLU A 161 10.76 -59.19 18.41
N LEU A 162 10.62 -60.46 18.76
CA LEU A 162 10.52 -60.88 20.15
C LEU A 162 11.92 -61.12 20.72
N ASP A 163 12.42 -60.19 21.53
CA ASP A 163 13.61 -60.43 22.36
C ASP A 163 13.19 -61.00 23.72
N SER A 164 13.18 -62.33 23.85
CA SER A 164 12.77 -63.02 25.08
C SER A 164 13.67 -62.75 26.29
N GLU A 165 14.82 -62.10 26.11
CA GLU A 165 15.71 -61.71 27.22
C GLU A 165 15.32 -60.35 27.84
N ILE A 166 14.39 -59.61 27.23
CA ILE A 166 13.94 -58.29 27.69
C ILE A 166 12.51 -58.38 28.25
N ASP A 167 12.37 -58.02 29.53
CA ASP A 167 11.08 -57.93 30.23
C ASP A 167 10.17 -56.89 29.56
N GLY A 168 9.03 -57.34 29.01
CA GLY A 168 8.08 -56.52 28.26
C GLY A 168 8.15 -56.68 26.73
N ALA A 169 9.14 -57.40 26.18
CA ALA A 169 9.25 -57.61 24.74
C ALA A 169 8.08 -58.38 24.12
N GLU A 170 7.27 -59.08 24.93
CA GLU A 170 6.04 -59.74 24.47
C GLU A 170 4.97 -58.77 23.97
N TRP A 171 5.01 -57.50 24.41
CA TRP A 171 4.04 -56.46 24.07
C TRP A 171 4.34 -55.75 22.74
N GLY A 172 5.60 -55.78 22.30
CA GLY A 172 6.05 -55.20 21.05
C GLY A 172 5.64 -53.74 20.92
N ASP A 173 6.24 -52.86 21.72
CA ASP A 173 5.79 -51.48 21.85
C ASP A 173 5.87 -50.71 20.52
N THR A 174 4.84 -49.90 20.24
CA THR A 174 4.87 -48.87 19.21
C THR A 174 5.21 -47.54 19.87
N VAL A 175 6.26 -46.90 19.37
CA VAL A 175 6.84 -45.65 19.86
C VAL A 175 6.60 -44.57 18.83
N GLY A 176 5.99 -43.46 19.24
CA GLY A 176 5.68 -42.30 18.41
C GLY A 176 6.25 -41.03 19.00
N VAL A 177 6.83 -40.19 18.15
CA VAL A 177 7.27 -38.84 18.47
C VAL A 177 6.49 -37.86 17.62
N PHE A 178 5.77 -36.97 18.28
CA PHE A 178 4.95 -35.95 17.64
C PHE A 178 5.46 -34.57 18.00
N GLU A 179 5.23 -33.60 17.13
CA GLU A 179 5.47 -32.18 17.37
C GLU A 179 4.18 -31.41 17.15
N LYS A 180 3.87 -30.45 18.02
CA LYS A 180 2.78 -29.51 17.78
C LYS A 180 3.27 -28.47 16.78
N PRO A 181 2.71 -28.39 15.57
CA PRO A 181 3.06 -27.35 14.62
C PRO A 181 2.82 -26.00 15.28
N TYR A 182 3.64 -25.01 14.95
CA TYR A 182 3.40 -23.64 15.38
C TYR A 182 1.98 -23.21 14.94
N GLN A 183 1.04 -23.08 15.89
CA GLN A 183 -0.32 -22.63 15.62
C GLN A 183 -0.52 -21.20 16.12
N VAL A 184 -0.84 -20.32 15.18
CA VAL A 184 -1.17 -18.92 15.40
C VAL A 184 -2.40 -18.79 16.29
N HIS A 185 -2.28 -17.93 17.31
CA HIS A 185 -3.25 -17.42 18.29
C HIS A 185 -4.76 -17.60 18.03
N SER A 186 -5.54 -17.64 19.13
CA SER A 186 -7.02 -17.69 19.11
C SER A 186 -7.63 -16.68 18.11
N PRO A 187 -8.81 -16.94 17.50
CA PRO A 187 -9.39 -16.06 16.48
C PRO A 187 -9.53 -14.58 16.92
N LYS A 188 -9.74 -14.35 18.22
CA LYS A 188 -9.88 -13.02 18.81
C LYS A 188 -8.52 -12.33 19.01
N ASP A 189 -7.51 -13.10 19.39
CA ASP A 189 -6.15 -12.61 19.53
C ASP A 189 -5.52 -12.37 18.14
N LYS A 190 -5.84 -13.20 17.15
CA LYS A 190 -5.45 -13.01 15.75
C LYS A 190 -6.03 -11.71 15.18
N GLU A 191 -7.31 -11.40 15.37
CA GLU A 191 -7.88 -10.13 14.86
C GLU A 191 -7.30 -8.90 15.57
N ASN A 192 -7.06 -8.97 16.88
CA ASN A 192 -6.41 -7.88 17.61
C ASN A 192 -4.95 -7.68 17.18
N HIS A 193 -4.22 -8.77 16.93
CA HIS A 193 -2.83 -8.73 16.47
C HIS A 193 -2.74 -8.26 15.01
N LEU A 194 -3.62 -8.73 14.13
CA LEU A 194 -3.75 -8.22 12.76
C LEU A 194 -4.12 -6.74 12.73
N SER A 195 -5.00 -6.29 13.63
CA SER A 195 -5.34 -4.86 13.76
C SER A 195 -4.13 -4.02 14.18
N SER A 196 -3.33 -4.50 15.15
CA SER A 196 -2.07 -3.87 15.57
C SER A 196 -1.03 -3.83 14.44
N LEU A 197 -0.88 -4.91 13.67
CA LEU A 197 0.04 -4.95 12.52
C LEU A 197 -0.43 -4.06 11.35
N ARG A 198 -1.74 -3.94 11.14
CA ARG A 198 -2.37 -2.99 10.21
C ARG A 198 -2.05 -1.55 10.60
N GLU A 199 -2.16 -1.21 11.88
CA GLU A 199 -1.80 0.12 12.41
C GLU A 199 -0.30 0.43 12.23
N LYS A 200 0.55 -0.59 12.33
CA LYS A 200 2.00 -0.48 12.10
C LYS A 200 2.40 -0.55 10.62
N GLY A 201 1.47 -0.76 9.69
CA GLY A 201 1.75 -0.86 8.25
C GLY A 201 2.41 -2.16 7.78
N LEU A 202 2.63 -3.15 8.66
CA LEU A 202 3.26 -4.45 8.31
C LEU A 202 2.39 -5.30 7.37
N ILE A 203 1.07 -5.13 7.47
CA ILE A 203 0.11 -5.77 6.58
C ILE A 203 -0.87 -4.70 6.08
N PRO A 204 -1.19 -4.68 4.79
CA PRO A 204 -2.01 -3.63 4.20
C PRO A 204 -3.44 -3.67 4.74
N VAL A 205 -3.93 -2.53 5.25
CA VAL A 205 -5.34 -2.34 5.67
C VAL A 205 -6.33 -2.60 4.51
N ALA A 206 -5.85 -2.52 3.27
CA ALA A 206 -6.67 -2.53 2.06
C ALA A 206 -6.33 -3.63 1.02
N ALA A 207 -5.34 -4.52 1.20
CA ALA A 207 -4.98 -5.45 0.10
C ALA A 207 -6.11 -6.41 -0.26
N GLU A 208 -6.86 -6.89 0.74
CA GLU A 208 -8.07 -7.71 0.53
C GLU A 208 -9.16 -6.99 -0.29
N GLN A 209 -9.09 -5.67 -0.47
CA GLN A 209 -10.05 -4.86 -1.23
C GLN A 209 -9.46 -4.29 -2.53
N THR A 210 -8.17 -4.50 -2.78
CA THR A 210 -7.40 -3.78 -3.83
C THR A 210 -6.86 -4.69 -4.93
N MET A 211 -6.75 -6.00 -4.68
CA MET A 211 -6.32 -6.97 -5.70
C MET A 211 -7.25 -6.93 -6.90
N SER A 212 -6.76 -6.86 -8.14
CA SER A 212 -7.66 -6.96 -9.30
C SER A 212 -7.97 -8.36 -9.73
N ARG A 213 -9.01 -8.44 -10.59
CA ARG A 213 -9.39 -9.61 -11.38
C ARG A 213 -8.19 -10.28 -12.09
N ALA A 214 -7.10 -9.55 -12.38
CA ALA A 214 -5.87 -10.10 -12.94
C ALA A 214 -5.08 -10.94 -11.92
N VAL A 215 -4.86 -10.45 -10.69
CA VAL A 215 -4.23 -11.26 -9.61
C VAL A 215 -5.07 -12.50 -9.32
N LEU A 216 -6.40 -12.35 -9.36
CA LEU A 216 -7.34 -13.44 -9.14
C LEU A 216 -7.33 -14.45 -10.29
N SER A 217 -7.12 -14.02 -11.54
CA SER A 217 -6.94 -14.95 -12.65
C SER A 217 -5.62 -15.70 -12.60
N PHE A 218 -4.54 -15.12 -12.05
CA PHE A 218 -3.24 -15.81 -11.91
C PHE A 218 -3.18 -16.73 -10.70
N LEU A 219 -3.76 -16.32 -9.57
CA LEU A 219 -3.95 -17.19 -8.40
C LEU A 219 -4.83 -18.40 -8.71
N ALA A 220 -5.69 -18.29 -9.73
CA ALA A 220 -6.66 -19.31 -10.07
C ALA A 220 -6.61 -19.72 -11.57
N ALA A 221 -5.46 -19.59 -12.22
CA ALA A 221 -5.26 -20.13 -13.57
C ALA A 221 -5.08 -21.65 -13.48
N ASP A 222 -6.01 -22.38 -14.10
CA ASP A 222 -5.93 -23.81 -14.44
C ASP A 222 -4.82 -24.06 -15.49
N ASP A 223 -3.56 -23.94 -15.11
CA ASP A 223 -2.47 -24.63 -15.81
C ASP A 223 -1.94 -25.72 -14.87
N PRO A 224 -1.65 -26.96 -15.34
CA PRO A 224 -1.46 -28.14 -14.49
C PRO A 224 -0.16 -28.14 -13.67
N THR A 225 0.43 -26.98 -13.43
CA THR A 225 1.59 -26.79 -12.57
C THR A 225 1.22 -25.79 -11.49
N TYR A 226 0.79 -26.30 -10.34
CA TYR A 226 0.86 -25.57 -9.08
C TYR A 226 2.26 -24.96 -8.97
N SER A 227 2.40 -23.66 -9.25
CA SER A 227 3.69 -22.99 -9.13
C SER A 227 4.04 -22.93 -7.66
N ALA A 228 5.25 -23.35 -7.29
CA ALA A 228 5.76 -23.21 -5.94
C ALA A 228 5.62 -21.76 -5.43
N TRP A 229 5.68 -20.78 -6.34
CA TRP A 229 5.53 -19.35 -6.08
C TRP A 229 4.14 -18.89 -5.63
N SER A 230 3.07 -19.68 -5.84
CA SER A 230 1.69 -19.19 -5.74
C SER A 230 1.33 -18.59 -4.36
N GLY A 231 1.96 -19.06 -3.28
CA GLY A 231 1.78 -18.53 -1.93
C GLY A 231 2.40 -17.16 -1.67
N HIS A 232 3.09 -16.58 -2.66
CA HIS A 232 3.73 -15.26 -2.59
C HIS A 232 3.02 -14.20 -3.43
N CYS A 233 2.02 -14.53 -4.24
CA CYS A 233 1.38 -13.56 -5.14
C CYS A 233 0.78 -12.35 -4.41
N LEU A 234 0.19 -12.55 -3.23
CA LEU A 234 -0.32 -11.44 -2.41
C LEU A 234 0.82 -10.56 -1.87
N PHE A 235 1.93 -11.18 -1.48
CA PHE A 235 3.10 -10.45 -1.02
C PHE A 235 3.73 -9.66 -2.16
N ALA A 236 3.89 -10.26 -3.34
CA ALA A 236 4.33 -9.61 -4.57
C ALA A 236 3.46 -8.39 -4.91
N HIS A 237 2.14 -8.51 -4.71
CA HIS A 237 1.23 -7.39 -4.93
C HIS A 237 1.45 -6.25 -3.93
N TRP A 238 1.54 -6.59 -2.64
CA TRP A 238 1.76 -5.62 -1.57
C TRP A 238 3.11 -4.91 -1.69
N ILE A 239 4.21 -5.65 -1.87
CA ILE A 239 5.56 -5.08 -1.89
C ILE A 239 5.73 -4.12 -3.06
N THR A 240 5.10 -4.40 -4.21
CA THR A 240 5.11 -3.50 -5.37
C THR A 240 4.44 -2.17 -5.06
N HIS A 241 3.31 -2.17 -4.34
CA HIS A 241 2.67 -0.93 -3.91
C HIS A 241 3.50 -0.19 -2.86
N ALA A 242 3.98 -0.91 -1.84
CA ALA A 242 4.76 -0.33 -0.75
C ALA A 242 6.07 0.30 -1.26
N LEU A 243 6.75 -0.37 -2.20
CA LEU A 243 7.99 0.13 -2.79
C LEU A 243 7.76 1.20 -3.87
N SER A 244 6.62 1.12 -4.58
CA SER A 244 6.30 1.93 -5.75
C SER A 244 7.49 2.03 -6.72
N PRO A 245 7.93 0.89 -7.32
CA PRO A 245 9.12 0.85 -8.15
C PRO A 245 8.91 1.62 -9.45
N SER A 246 9.95 2.28 -9.93
CA SER A 246 9.98 2.92 -11.26
C SER A 246 10.36 1.90 -12.32
N VAL A 247 11.26 0.97 -11.99
CA VAL A 247 11.68 -0.15 -12.83
C VAL A 247 11.67 -1.43 -12.00
N LEU A 248 11.00 -2.45 -12.54
CA LEU A 248 10.91 -3.80 -11.99
C LEU A 248 11.45 -4.80 -13.00
N VAL A 249 12.36 -5.66 -12.56
CA VAL A 249 12.93 -6.71 -13.40
C VAL A 249 12.78 -8.08 -12.74
N GLU A 250 12.36 -9.07 -13.52
CA GLU A 250 12.39 -10.48 -13.13
C GLU A 250 13.36 -11.27 -14.01
N LEU A 251 14.16 -12.11 -13.36
CA LEU A 251 15.07 -13.07 -13.99
C LEU A 251 14.55 -14.48 -13.76
N GLY A 252 14.14 -15.15 -14.83
CA GLY A 252 13.52 -16.48 -14.76
C GLY A 252 12.01 -16.36 -14.57
N THR A 253 11.29 -16.19 -15.69
CA THR A 253 9.84 -15.94 -15.69
C THR A 253 9.04 -17.20 -15.91
N HIS A 254 9.59 -18.18 -16.64
CA HIS A 254 8.91 -19.44 -16.93
C HIS A 254 7.46 -19.23 -17.45
N TRP A 255 6.43 -19.66 -16.70
CA TRP A 255 4.99 -19.45 -17.03
C TRP A 255 4.44 -18.08 -16.59
N GLY A 256 5.18 -17.30 -15.80
CA GLY A 256 4.87 -15.91 -15.47
C GLY A 256 4.06 -15.66 -14.20
N THR A 257 3.83 -16.66 -13.34
CA THR A 257 3.02 -16.51 -12.11
C THR A 257 3.51 -15.35 -11.22
N SER A 258 4.82 -15.29 -10.96
CA SER A 258 5.46 -14.21 -10.20
C SER A 258 5.38 -12.88 -10.96
N TYR A 259 5.84 -12.86 -12.21
CA TYR A 259 5.90 -11.66 -13.04
C TYR A 259 4.56 -10.94 -13.15
N PHE A 260 3.50 -11.68 -13.47
CA PHE A 260 2.20 -11.09 -13.67
C PHE A 260 1.50 -10.73 -12.36
N SER A 261 1.90 -11.30 -11.22
CA SER A 261 1.48 -10.81 -9.91
C SER A 261 2.02 -9.40 -9.64
N PHE A 262 3.26 -9.12 -10.04
CA PHE A 262 3.83 -7.77 -10.00
C PHE A 262 3.17 -6.82 -11.01
N CYS A 263 2.99 -7.25 -12.27
CA CYS A 263 2.34 -6.43 -13.29
C CYS A 263 0.91 -6.06 -12.90
N ALA A 264 0.17 -6.99 -12.31
CA ALA A 264 -1.16 -6.72 -11.79
C ALA A 264 -1.12 -5.67 -10.67
N ALA A 265 -0.14 -5.70 -9.76
CA ALA A 265 0.01 -4.64 -8.78
C ALA A 265 0.31 -3.26 -9.38
N VAL A 266 1.16 -3.20 -10.39
CA VAL A 266 1.44 -1.95 -11.10
C VAL A 266 0.16 -1.37 -11.72
N LYS A 267 -0.61 -2.21 -12.41
CA LYS A 267 -1.89 -1.83 -13.01
C LYS A 267 -2.91 -1.37 -11.95
N ASP A 268 -3.01 -2.09 -10.84
CA ASP A 268 -4.00 -1.83 -9.78
C ASP A 268 -3.72 -0.55 -9.00
N GLY A 269 -2.44 -0.28 -8.76
CA GLY A 269 -1.97 0.94 -8.11
C GLY A 269 -1.89 2.13 -9.06
N ASN A 270 -2.11 1.93 -10.36
CA ASN A 270 -1.82 2.91 -11.42
C ASN A 270 -0.41 3.49 -11.26
N LEU A 271 0.56 2.60 -11.01
CA LEU A 271 1.94 2.98 -10.72
C LEU A 271 2.66 3.32 -12.02
N SER A 272 3.48 4.37 -11.99
CA SER A 272 4.40 4.69 -13.09
C SER A 272 5.63 3.78 -13.01
N CYS A 273 5.47 2.52 -13.42
CA CYS A 273 6.49 1.48 -13.33
C CYS A 273 6.70 0.77 -14.67
N GLU A 274 7.95 0.63 -15.11
CA GLU A 274 8.32 -0.24 -16.23
C GLU A 274 8.63 -1.66 -15.72
N CYS A 275 7.98 -2.67 -16.30
CA CYS A 275 8.14 -4.07 -15.92
C CYS A 275 8.89 -4.85 -17.01
N HIS A 276 9.88 -5.66 -16.62
CA HIS A 276 10.73 -6.41 -17.56
C HIS A 276 10.88 -7.88 -17.12
N ALA A 277 10.41 -8.81 -17.94
CA ALA A 277 10.63 -10.24 -17.75
C ALA A 277 11.81 -10.69 -18.63
N VAL A 278 12.85 -11.28 -18.04
CA VAL A 278 14.01 -11.78 -18.76
C VAL A 278 14.09 -13.30 -18.61
N ASP A 279 14.00 -14.01 -19.73
CA ASP A 279 14.10 -15.47 -19.78
C ASP A 279 14.51 -15.92 -21.19
N HIS A 280 15.06 -17.13 -21.32
CA HIS A 280 15.24 -17.78 -22.62
C HIS A 280 13.93 -18.38 -23.17
N TRP A 281 13.01 -18.77 -22.28
CA TRP A 281 11.87 -19.66 -22.56
C TRP A 281 12.27 -20.94 -23.32
N GLY A 282 13.43 -21.50 -22.96
CA GLY A 282 13.95 -22.76 -23.50
C GLY A 282 14.13 -23.87 -22.45
N GLY A 283 13.94 -23.55 -21.17
CA GLY A 283 14.13 -24.46 -20.05
C GLY A 283 15.57 -24.68 -19.59
N ASP A 284 15.72 -25.33 -18.43
CA ASP A 284 17.02 -25.68 -17.85
C ASP A 284 16.99 -27.07 -17.19
N SER A 285 18.09 -27.46 -16.51
CA SER A 285 18.22 -28.78 -15.89
C SER A 285 17.28 -29.04 -14.71
N HIS A 286 16.70 -27.99 -14.10
CA HIS A 286 15.81 -28.09 -12.94
C HIS A 286 14.35 -27.82 -13.30
N ALA A 287 14.07 -26.81 -14.14
CA ALA A 287 12.73 -26.50 -14.63
C ALA A 287 12.26 -27.42 -15.77
N GLY A 288 13.17 -28.24 -16.32
CA GLY A 288 12.93 -29.08 -17.49
C GLY A 288 13.05 -28.29 -18.80
N LEU A 289 13.31 -28.97 -19.92
CA LEU A 289 13.26 -28.35 -21.25
C LEU A 289 11.81 -28.27 -21.71
N TYR A 290 11.32 -27.05 -21.96
CA TYR A 290 9.96 -26.80 -22.43
C TYR A 290 9.96 -26.15 -23.82
N GLY A 291 8.88 -26.38 -24.58
CA GLY A 291 8.74 -25.92 -25.97
C GLY A 291 8.14 -24.52 -26.09
N GLU A 292 8.08 -23.99 -27.32
CA GLU A 292 7.58 -22.63 -27.64
C GLU A 292 6.22 -22.28 -27.04
N HIS A 293 5.36 -23.27 -26.79
CA HIS A 293 4.04 -23.09 -26.20
C HIS A 293 4.04 -22.36 -24.84
N VAL A 294 5.12 -22.45 -24.05
CA VAL A 294 5.26 -21.70 -22.80
C VAL A 294 5.39 -20.20 -23.09
N PHE A 295 6.26 -19.85 -24.05
CA PHE A 295 6.41 -18.45 -24.47
C PHE A 295 5.14 -17.90 -25.11
N ASP A 296 4.45 -18.70 -25.93
CA ASP A 296 3.17 -18.30 -26.54
C ASP A 296 2.12 -17.98 -25.46
N HIS A 297 2.07 -18.79 -24.39
CA HIS A 297 1.20 -18.53 -23.24
C HIS A 297 1.56 -17.21 -22.55
N VAL A 298 2.84 -17.03 -22.18
CA VAL A 298 3.31 -15.80 -21.50
C VAL A 298 3.09 -14.56 -22.37
N GLN A 299 3.37 -14.66 -23.68
CA GLN A 299 3.13 -13.57 -24.62
C GLN A 299 1.64 -13.21 -24.70
N SER A 300 0.76 -14.21 -24.73
CA SER A 300 -0.69 -14.00 -24.71
C SER A 300 -1.15 -13.35 -23.40
N ALA A 301 -0.63 -13.77 -22.26
CA ALA A 301 -0.94 -13.19 -20.95
C ALA A 301 -0.43 -11.73 -20.85
N ASN A 302 0.77 -11.46 -21.37
CA ASN A 302 1.38 -10.14 -21.35
C ASN A 302 0.62 -9.09 -22.19
N ALA A 303 -0.25 -9.51 -23.11
CA ALA A 303 -1.05 -8.61 -23.93
C ALA A 303 -1.92 -7.66 -23.09
N GLU A 304 -2.29 -8.06 -21.87
CA GLU A 304 -3.06 -7.23 -20.93
C GLU A 304 -2.23 -6.09 -20.29
N PHE A 305 -0.90 -6.19 -20.31
CA PHE A 305 0.03 -5.30 -19.62
C PHE A 305 1.00 -4.57 -20.57
N ASN A 306 0.76 -4.64 -21.88
CA ASN A 306 1.70 -4.19 -22.91
C ASN A 306 2.09 -2.70 -22.86
N GLU A 307 1.33 -1.88 -22.13
CA GLU A 307 1.59 -0.44 -21.97
C GLU A 307 2.87 -0.18 -21.19
N PHE A 308 3.20 -1.07 -20.25
CA PHE A 308 4.35 -0.91 -19.35
C PHE A 308 5.19 -2.19 -19.16
N SER A 309 4.79 -3.31 -19.75
CA SER A 309 5.43 -4.61 -19.58
C SER A 309 6.13 -5.11 -20.85
N SER A 310 7.40 -5.50 -20.72
CA SER A 310 8.26 -5.98 -21.80
C SER A 310 8.85 -7.36 -21.54
N LEU A 311 8.76 -8.26 -22.53
CA LEU A 311 9.34 -9.61 -22.48
C LEU A 311 10.67 -9.67 -23.26
N HIS A 312 11.75 -10.09 -22.58
CA HIS A 312 13.12 -10.12 -23.10
C HIS A 312 13.60 -11.56 -23.28
N ARG A 313 13.50 -12.07 -24.51
CA ARG A 313 13.88 -13.44 -24.84
C ARG A 313 15.39 -13.61 -25.02
N MET A 314 16.14 -13.61 -23.93
CA MET A 314 17.61 -13.62 -23.91
C MET A 314 18.19 -14.10 -22.57
N SER A 315 19.52 -14.18 -22.48
CA SER A 315 20.19 -14.49 -21.21
C SER A 315 20.22 -13.27 -20.30
N PHE A 316 20.29 -13.51 -18.98
CA PHE A 316 20.40 -12.44 -17.99
C PHE A 316 21.62 -11.55 -18.25
N ASP A 317 22.77 -12.14 -18.61
CA ASP A 317 23.98 -11.39 -18.96
C ASP A 317 23.76 -10.45 -20.16
N SER A 318 23.00 -10.87 -21.17
CA SER A 318 22.75 -10.07 -22.37
C SER A 318 21.76 -8.94 -22.12
N ALA A 319 20.89 -9.09 -21.11
CA ALA A 319 19.90 -8.09 -20.76
C ALA A 319 20.49 -6.89 -20.01
N LEU A 320 21.68 -7.02 -19.39
CA LEU A 320 22.30 -5.97 -18.56
C LEU A 320 22.46 -4.63 -19.28
N ASP A 321 22.79 -4.65 -20.58
CA ASP A 321 23.01 -3.44 -21.38
C ASP A 321 21.70 -2.68 -21.66
N GLN A 322 20.55 -3.27 -21.35
CA GLN A 322 19.24 -2.62 -21.48
C GLN A 322 18.87 -1.79 -20.24
N PHE A 323 19.60 -1.93 -19.14
CA PHE A 323 19.29 -1.26 -17.87
C PHE A 323 20.44 -0.35 -17.45
N GLU A 324 20.12 0.89 -17.08
CA GLU A 324 21.11 1.82 -16.53
C GLU A 324 21.56 1.38 -15.13
N ASP A 325 22.80 1.67 -14.76
CA ASP A 325 23.29 1.41 -13.40
C ASP A 325 22.48 2.25 -12.39
N GLY A 326 22.06 1.63 -11.29
CA GLY A 326 21.25 2.30 -10.27
C GLY A 326 19.79 2.57 -10.64
N SER A 327 19.24 1.92 -11.68
CA SER A 327 17.87 2.17 -12.17
C SER A 327 16.80 1.22 -11.62
N ILE A 328 17.18 0.01 -11.19
CA ILE A 328 16.22 -1.05 -10.82
C ILE A 328 15.81 -0.90 -9.36
N ASP A 329 14.52 -0.68 -9.13
CA ASP A 329 13.96 -0.55 -7.78
C ASP A 329 13.56 -1.91 -7.19
N LEU A 330 13.03 -2.83 -8.02
CA LEU A 330 12.66 -4.18 -7.59
C LEU A 330 13.25 -5.22 -8.55
N LEU A 331 14.08 -6.12 -8.03
CA LEU A 331 14.66 -7.23 -8.78
C LEU A 331 14.16 -8.55 -8.19
N HIS A 332 13.60 -9.42 -9.02
CA HIS A 332 13.24 -10.78 -8.64
C HIS A 332 14.16 -11.78 -9.34
N ILE A 333 14.80 -12.67 -8.57
CA ILE A 333 15.71 -13.71 -9.06
C ILE A 333 15.10 -15.09 -8.78
N ASP A 334 14.63 -15.73 -9.85
CA ASP A 334 14.06 -17.09 -9.88
C ASP A 334 14.56 -17.87 -11.11
N GLY A 335 15.88 -17.79 -11.32
CA GLY A 335 16.59 -18.42 -12.43
C GLY A 335 17.11 -19.82 -12.07
N CYS A 336 18.37 -20.12 -12.42
CA CYS A 336 18.93 -21.44 -12.15
C CYS A 336 19.29 -21.61 -10.66
N HIS A 337 18.74 -22.64 -10.02
CA HIS A 337 18.83 -22.86 -8.57
C HIS A 337 20.21 -23.34 -8.05
N LYS A 338 21.26 -23.34 -8.89
CA LYS A 338 22.63 -23.71 -8.46
C LYS A 338 23.30 -22.54 -7.74
N TYR A 339 24.08 -22.86 -6.71
CA TYR A 339 24.81 -21.86 -5.91
C TYR A 339 25.61 -20.87 -6.77
N ASP A 340 26.45 -21.35 -7.69
CA ASP A 340 27.29 -20.48 -8.52
C ASP A 340 26.47 -19.61 -9.49
N SER A 341 25.31 -20.11 -9.95
CA SER A 341 24.42 -19.40 -10.86
C SER A 341 23.74 -18.23 -10.15
N VAL A 342 22.98 -18.51 -9.08
CA VAL A 342 22.27 -17.46 -8.32
C VAL A 342 23.24 -16.43 -7.73
N ARG A 343 24.42 -16.86 -7.29
CA ARG A 343 25.47 -15.97 -6.80
C ARG A 343 25.98 -15.05 -7.90
N LYS A 344 26.22 -15.58 -9.10
CA LYS A 344 26.65 -14.77 -10.25
C LYS A 344 25.56 -13.77 -10.63
N ASP A 345 24.31 -14.21 -10.73
CA ASP A 345 23.18 -13.36 -11.10
C ASP A 345 23.04 -12.19 -10.12
N PHE A 346 23.04 -12.47 -8.80
CA PHE A 346 23.00 -11.41 -7.78
C PHE A 346 24.11 -10.38 -7.94
N TYR A 347 25.38 -10.79 -7.92
CA TYR A 347 26.48 -9.82 -7.96
C TYR A 347 26.59 -9.07 -9.29
N THR A 348 26.13 -9.68 -10.39
CA THR A 348 26.15 -9.03 -11.71
C THR A 348 25.04 -7.98 -11.81
N TRP A 349 23.87 -8.25 -11.25
CA TRP A 349 22.73 -7.34 -11.25
C TRP A 349 22.75 -6.32 -10.11
N LEU A 350 23.56 -6.54 -9.07
CA LEU A 350 23.68 -5.63 -7.92
C LEU A 350 24.05 -4.20 -8.33
N THR A 351 24.85 -4.00 -9.38
CA THR A 351 25.20 -2.64 -9.87
C THR A 351 24.04 -1.92 -10.53
N LYS A 352 23.00 -2.65 -10.96
CA LYS A 352 21.79 -2.09 -11.56
C LYS A 352 20.77 -1.65 -10.50
N MET A 353 20.91 -2.11 -9.26
CA MET A 353 19.99 -1.76 -8.17
C MET A 353 20.09 -0.29 -7.78
N SER A 354 18.94 0.35 -7.64
CA SER A 354 18.82 1.75 -7.23
C SER A 354 19.15 1.96 -5.75
N SER A 355 19.18 3.23 -5.33
CA SER A 355 19.41 3.60 -3.93
C SER A 355 18.28 3.18 -2.98
N LYS A 356 17.14 2.69 -3.49
CA LYS A 356 16.04 2.09 -2.72
C LYS A 356 15.78 0.63 -3.12
N GLY A 357 16.73 0.00 -3.80
CA GLY A 357 16.55 -1.31 -4.43
C GLY A 357 16.25 -2.45 -3.44
N ILE A 358 15.25 -3.26 -3.78
CA ILE A 358 14.90 -4.51 -3.09
C ILE A 358 15.14 -5.69 -4.04
N VAL A 359 15.79 -6.74 -3.53
CA VAL A 359 16.02 -7.99 -4.28
C VAL A 359 15.23 -9.12 -3.64
N LEU A 360 14.50 -9.87 -4.46
CA LEU A 360 13.72 -11.03 -4.09
C LEU A 360 14.42 -12.31 -4.58
N PHE A 361 14.50 -13.32 -3.73
CA PHE A 361 15.06 -14.64 -4.05
C PHE A 361 14.04 -15.74 -3.79
N HIS A 362 13.76 -16.56 -4.78
CA HIS A 362 12.96 -17.77 -4.58
C HIS A 362 13.77 -18.96 -4.07
N ASP A 363 13.11 -20.07 -3.70
CA ASP A 363 13.69 -21.35 -3.32
C ASP A 363 14.66 -21.30 -2.12
N ILE A 364 14.51 -20.31 -1.25
CA ILE A 364 15.39 -20.16 -0.08
C ILE A 364 15.14 -21.25 0.98
N SER A 365 14.07 -22.04 0.87
CA SER A 365 13.76 -23.16 1.76
C SER A 365 14.07 -24.54 1.15
N GLU A 366 14.46 -24.61 -0.13
CA GLU A 366 14.77 -25.87 -0.80
C GLU A 366 16.11 -26.47 -0.31
N THR A 367 16.09 -27.78 -0.02
CA THR A 367 17.25 -28.53 0.52
C THR A 367 17.66 -29.73 -0.34
N GLN A 368 17.01 -29.90 -1.49
CA GLN A 368 17.26 -31.02 -2.40
C GLN A 368 18.67 -30.97 -3.01
N GLU A 369 19.24 -32.13 -3.31
CA GLU A 369 20.58 -32.22 -3.92
C GLU A 369 20.60 -31.49 -5.27
N GLY A 370 21.50 -30.50 -5.42
CA GLY A 370 21.60 -29.66 -6.62
C GLY A 370 21.09 -28.22 -6.43
N PHE A 371 20.27 -27.96 -5.40
CA PHE A 371 19.83 -26.62 -5.01
C PHE A 371 20.88 -25.95 -4.11
N GLY A 372 21.25 -24.72 -4.45
CA GLY A 372 22.24 -23.91 -3.74
C GLY A 372 21.75 -22.55 -3.28
N VAL A 373 20.47 -22.21 -3.54
CA VAL A 373 19.90 -20.89 -3.22
C VAL A 373 19.83 -20.66 -1.72
N LYS A 374 19.31 -21.61 -0.94
CA LYS A 374 19.29 -21.55 0.53
C LYS A 374 20.66 -21.23 1.14
N ARG A 375 21.71 -21.92 0.70
CA ARG A 375 23.07 -21.67 1.18
C ARG A 375 23.52 -20.24 0.87
N PHE A 376 23.28 -19.76 -0.35
CA PHE A 376 23.66 -18.41 -0.73
C PHE A 376 22.85 -17.35 0.02
N TRP A 377 21.56 -17.60 0.25
CA TRP A 377 20.69 -16.77 1.06
C TRP A 377 21.20 -16.62 2.50
N GLU A 378 21.57 -17.72 3.15
CA GLU A 378 22.15 -17.72 4.50
C GLU A 378 23.44 -16.87 4.57
N GLU A 379 24.27 -16.87 3.52
CA GLU A 379 25.45 -16.01 3.42
C GLU A 379 25.06 -14.52 3.32
N LEU A 380 24.07 -14.18 2.49
CA LEU A 380 23.59 -12.80 2.31
C LEU A 380 22.92 -12.23 3.58
N CYS A 381 22.21 -13.07 4.34
CA CYS A 381 21.56 -12.68 5.60
C CYS A 381 22.56 -12.17 6.66
N THR A 382 23.85 -12.48 6.52
CA THR A 382 24.89 -11.95 7.42
C THR A 382 25.33 -10.52 7.08
N GLU A 383 25.08 -10.07 5.85
CA GLU A 383 25.56 -8.78 5.31
C GLU A 383 24.41 -7.78 5.11
N TYR A 384 23.23 -8.25 4.70
CA TYR A 384 22.10 -7.40 4.33
C TYR A 384 20.94 -7.50 5.31
N LYS A 385 20.17 -6.41 5.41
CA LYS A 385 18.84 -6.44 6.04
C LYS A 385 17.91 -7.28 5.18
N HIS A 386 17.18 -8.18 5.82
CA HIS A 386 16.39 -9.20 5.15
C HIS A 386 15.11 -9.54 5.90
N PHE A 387 14.19 -10.18 5.18
CA PHE A 387 13.01 -10.88 5.70
C PHE A 387 12.82 -12.16 4.89
N SER A 388 12.44 -13.27 5.53
CA SER A 388 12.26 -14.58 4.87
C SER A 388 10.86 -15.14 5.07
N PHE A 389 10.27 -15.62 3.98
CA PHE A 389 9.14 -16.54 3.99
C PHE A 389 9.64 -17.98 3.88
N THR A 390 9.01 -18.89 4.63
CA THR A 390 9.36 -20.32 4.69
C THR A 390 8.37 -21.22 3.95
N HIS A 391 7.21 -20.69 3.56
CA HIS A 391 6.22 -21.40 2.75
C HIS A 391 6.51 -21.23 1.26
N SER A 392 5.85 -22.03 0.40
CA SER A 392 5.95 -21.88 -1.06
C SER A 392 7.38 -21.98 -1.61
N SER A 393 8.15 -22.96 -1.14
CA SER A 393 9.60 -23.12 -1.41
C SER A 393 10.49 -21.97 -0.89
N GLY A 394 9.87 -20.96 -0.29
CA GLY A 394 10.49 -19.88 0.45
C GLY A 394 10.80 -18.68 -0.43
N LEU A 395 10.68 -17.48 0.16
CA LEU A 395 10.98 -16.22 -0.49
C LEU A 395 11.83 -15.33 0.42
N GLY A 396 13.05 -15.01 -0.03
CA GLY A 396 13.93 -14.05 0.61
C GLY A 396 13.71 -12.64 0.09
N VAL A 397 13.56 -11.67 0.99
CA VAL A 397 13.39 -10.25 0.70
C VAL A 397 14.61 -9.51 1.24
N LEU A 398 15.44 -8.95 0.36
CA LEU A 398 16.72 -8.34 0.71
C LEU A 398 16.73 -6.85 0.36
N ALA A 399 17.15 -6.01 1.31
CA ALA A 399 17.34 -4.59 1.07
C ALA A 399 18.75 -4.32 0.53
N ALA A 400 18.87 -4.10 -0.79
CA ALA A 400 20.13 -3.75 -1.45
C ALA A 400 20.43 -2.25 -1.37
N GLY A 401 19.39 -1.42 -1.23
CA GLY A 401 19.46 0.01 -0.99
C GLY A 401 18.90 0.44 0.38
N ASN A 402 18.52 1.70 0.49
CA ASN A 402 17.84 2.25 1.66
C ASN A 402 16.40 1.72 1.72
N ILE A 403 15.98 1.32 2.92
CA ILE A 403 14.61 0.86 3.18
C ILE A 403 13.68 2.08 3.23
N VAL A 404 12.70 2.12 2.31
CA VAL A 404 11.65 3.16 2.30
C VAL A 404 10.75 3.04 3.53
N GLU A 405 10.08 4.14 3.92
CA GLU A 405 9.28 4.23 5.14
C GLU A 405 8.22 3.11 5.22
N GLU A 406 7.56 2.84 4.09
CA GLU A 406 6.51 1.83 3.96
C GLU A 406 7.02 0.39 4.19
N LEU A 407 8.32 0.14 3.97
CA LEU A 407 8.94 -1.17 4.14
C LEU A 407 9.70 -1.30 5.46
N GLN A 408 9.96 -0.22 6.21
CA GLN A 408 10.69 -0.28 7.49
C GLN A 408 10.12 -1.34 8.44
N PRO A 409 8.79 -1.42 8.65
CA PRO A 409 8.21 -2.38 9.57
C PRO A 409 8.54 -3.86 9.25
N LEU A 410 8.74 -4.19 7.96
CA LEU A 410 9.10 -5.53 7.49
C LEU A 410 10.53 -5.92 7.92
N PHE A 411 11.45 -4.96 7.98
CA PHE A 411 12.89 -5.18 8.26
C PHE A 411 13.31 -4.82 9.69
N GLU A 412 12.40 -4.28 10.50
CA GLU A 412 12.65 -3.88 11.89
C GLU A 412 12.79 -5.06 12.85
N HIS A 413 12.11 -6.16 12.54
CA HIS A 413 12.04 -7.34 13.40
C HIS A 413 13.10 -8.37 13.00
N SER A 414 13.54 -9.17 13.98
CA SER A 414 14.31 -10.38 13.67
C SER A 414 13.43 -11.30 12.83
N ASP A 415 14.02 -12.00 11.86
CA ASP A 415 13.31 -12.98 11.03
C ASP A 415 12.66 -14.10 11.89
N GLN A 416 13.14 -14.27 13.13
CA GLN A 416 12.63 -15.23 14.12
C GLN A 416 11.61 -14.63 15.11
N SER A 417 11.18 -13.37 14.97
CA SER A 417 10.23 -12.77 15.91
C SER A 417 8.80 -13.25 15.68
N ASP A 418 7.96 -13.15 16.72
CA ASP A 418 6.52 -13.44 16.62
C ASP A 418 5.85 -12.54 15.57
N GLU A 419 6.22 -11.25 15.49
CA GLU A 419 5.69 -10.34 14.47
C GLU A 419 6.04 -10.78 13.05
N ALA A 420 7.27 -11.23 12.82
CA ALA A 420 7.69 -11.77 11.52
C ALA A 420 6.88 -13.02 11.16
N GLN A 421 6.61 -13.87 12.15
CA GLN A 421 5.78 -15.05 11.97
C GLN A 421 4.33 -14.69 11.63
N VAL A 422 3.72 -13.70 12.30
CA VAL A 422 2.36 -13.25 11.96
C VAL A 422 2.27 -12.68 10.54
N VAL A 423 3.31 -11.98 10.06
CA VAL A 423 3.37 -11.52 8.66
C VAL A 423 3.42 -12.70 7.70
N ARG A 424 4.26 -13.71 7.96
CA ARG A 424 4.30 -14.95 7.17
C ARG A 424 2.92 -15.62 7.14
N ASP A 425 2.30 -15.79 8.29
CA ASP A 425 1.00 -16.45 8.44
C ASP A 425 -0.14 -15.66 7.80
N TYR A 426 -0.04 -14.33 7.75
CA TYR A 426 -1.00 -13.50 7.03
C TYR A 426 -0.93 -13.77 5.53
N PHE A 427 0.25 -13.62 4.92
CA PHE A 427 0.41 -13.81 3.48
C PHE A 427 0.21 -15.27 3.06
N LEU A 428 0.61 -16.23 3.89
CA LEU A 428 0.30 -17.65 3.68
C LEU A 428 -1.21 -17.93 3.81
N GLY A 429 -1.84 -17.47 4.89
CA GLY A 429 -3.23 -17.75 5.20
C GLY A 429 -4.20 -17.22 4.15
N VAL A 430 -3.99 -15.98 3.67
CA VAL A 430 -4.83 -15.41 2.60
C VAL A 430 -4.59 -16.15 1.27
N SER A 431 -3.34 -16.49 0.95
CA SER A 431 -3.04 -17.24 -0.28
C SER A 431 -3.62 -18.66 -0.25
N GLY A 432 -3.57 -19.37 0.87
CA GLY A 432 -4.22 -20.67 1.04
C GLY A 432 -5.75 -20.62 1.07
N GLU A 433 -6.34 -19.48 1.47
CA GLU A 433 -7.79 -19.25 1.35
C GLU A 433 -8.21 -18.97 -0.11
N LEU A 434 -7.33 -18.39 -0.91
CA LEU A 434 -7.57 -18.09 -2.32
C LEU A 434 -7.21 -19.25 -3.27
N CYS A 435 -6.27 -20.12 -2.88
CA CYS A 435 -5.80 -21.22 -3.70
C CYS A 435 -5.99 -22.56 -2.97
N GLN A 436 -6.87 -23.43 -3.48
CA GLN A 436 -6.91 -24.83 -3.05
C GLN A 436 -6.18 -25.73 -4.05
N PRO A 437 -5.51 -26.80 -3.59
CA PRO A 437 -4.86 -27.75 -4.49
C PRO A 437 -5.85 -28.29 -5.53
N SER A 438 -5.42 -28.27 -6.79
CA SER A 438 -6.22 -28.65 -7.95
C SER A 438 -6.56 -30.14 -7.91
N VAL A 439 -7.77 -30.48 -7.46
CA VAL A 439 -8.40 -31.73 -7.85
C VAL A 439 -9.09 -31.46 -9.20
N PRO A 440 -8.94 -32.32 -10.23
CA PRO A 440 -9.69 -32.14 -11.48
C PRO A 440 -11.18 -31.97 -11.16
N ALA A 441 -11.73 -30.80 -11.50
CA ALA A 441 -13.13 -30.52 -11.22
C ALA A 441 -14.00 -31.49 -12.03
N MET A 442 -14.66 -32.41 -11.32
CA MET A 442 -15.61 -33.35 -11.90
C MET A 442 -16.96 -32.66 -12.02
N ALA A 443 -17.20 -32.05 -13.18
CA ALA A 443 -18.42 -31.31 -13.43
C ALA A 443 -19.58 -32.26 -13.74
N GLN A 444 -20.73 -31.99 -13.15
CA GLN A 444 -21.96 -32.76 -13.33
C GLN A 444 -22.97 -31.98 -14.18
N LEU A 445 -23.70 -32.69 -15.03
CA LEU A 445 -24.80 -32.16 -15.82
C LEU A 445 -26.06 -32.97 -15.54
N TYR A 446 -27.04 -32.32 -14.92
CA TYR A 446 -28.36 -32.87 -14.66
C TYR A 446 -29.33 -32.47 -15.75
N LEU A 447 -30.18 -33.41 -16.17
CA LEU A 447 -31.25 -33.19 -17.13
C LEU A 447 -32.60 -33.23 -16.41
N ASP A 448 -33.49 -32.30 -16.71
CA ASP A 448 -34.91 -32.40 -16.31
C ASP A 448 -35.73 -32.95 -17.47
N THR A 449 -36.13 -34.22 -17.38
CA THR A 449 -36.99 -34.89 -18.36
C THR A 449 -38.49 -34.78 -18.05
N GLY A 450 -38.89 -33.89 -17.14
CA GLY A 450 -40.28 -33.63 -16.74
C GLY A 450 -40.61 -34.05 -15.30
N HIS A 451 -39.61 -34.42 -14.51
CA HIS A 451 -39.74 -34.80 -13.10
C HIS A 451 -38.85 -33.95 -12.17
N GLY A 452 -38.23 -32.90 -12.69
CA GLY A 452 -37.19 -32.13 -12.01
C GLY A 452 -35.83 -32.81 -12.09
N PHE A 453 -34.80 -32.18 -11.51
CA PHE A 453 -33.46 -32.75 -11.46
C PHE A 453 -33.41 -33.94 -10.48
N THR A 454 -33.00 -35.10 -10.98
CA THR A 454 -32.87 -36.32 -10.17
C THR A 454 -31.49 -36.94 -10.34
N SER A 455 -31.06 -37.74 -9.37
CA SER A 455 -29.80 -38.50 -9.44
C SER A 455 -29.78 -39.62 -10.49
N ARG A 456 -30.88 -39.84 -11.22
CA ARG A 456 -30.97 -40.85 -12.28
C ARG A 456 -30.51 -40.30 -13.64
N GLU A 457 -30.51 -38.99 -13.82
CA GLU A 457 -30.28 -38.32 -15.10
C GLU A 457 -29.15 -37.28 -14.94
N VAL A 458 -28.00 -37.78 -14.48
CA VAL A 458 -26.78 -37.00 -14.29
C VAL A 458 -25.65 -37.59 -15.12
N PHE A 459 -24.88 -36.72 -15.77
CA PHE A 459 -23.65 -37.06 -16.46
C PHE A 459 -22.48 -36.36 -15.79
N THR A 460 -21.40 -37.08 -15.55
CA THR A 460 -20.20 -36.52 -14.92
C THR A 460 -19.04 -36.58 -15.91
N THR A 461 -18.32 -35.48 -16.08
CA THR A 461 -17.10 -35.42 -16.88
C THR A 461 -16.08 -34.52 -16.17
N PRO A 462 -14.77 -34.79 -16.27
CA PRO A 462 -13.78 -33.79 -15.91
C PRO A 462 -13.86 -32.60 -16.86
N ILE A 463 -13.52 -31.42 -16.35
CA ILE A 463 -13.20 -30.26 -17.18
C ILE A 463 -11.75 -30.42 -17.67
N ILE A 464 -11.54 -30.50 -18.98
CA ILE A 464 -10.21 -30.64 -19.58
C ILE A 464 -9.94 -29.42 -20.45
N SER A 465 -8.86 -28.68 -20.16
CA SER A 465 -8.49 -27.45 -20.86
C SER A 465 -9.66 -26.46 -20.97
N GLY A 466 -10.41 -26.30 -19.87
CA GLY A 466 -11.59 -25.42 -19.79
C GLY A 466 -12.82 -25.93 -20.55
N VAL A 467 -12.86 -27.21 -20.94
CA VAL A 467 -14.01 -27.79 -21.66
C VAL A 467 -14.59 -28.96 -20.88
N ALA A 468 -15.89 -28.91 -20.59
CA ALA A 468 -16.71 -30.07 -20.21
C ALA A 468 -17.63 -30.43 -21.37
N GLU A 469 -17.46 -31.64 -21.92
CA GLU A 469 -18.29 -32.14 -23.02
C GLU A 469 -19.08 -33.37 -22.58
N TYR A 470 -20.40 -33.31 -22.76
CA TYR A 470 -21.36 -34.33 -22.38
C TYR A 470 -22.03 -34.88 -23.64
N GLN A 471 -22.03 -36.20 -23.78
CA GLN A 471 -22.63 -36.85 -24.93
C GLN A 471 -23.53 -38.00 -24.49
N PHE A 472 -24.74 -38.05 -25.05
CA PHE A 472 -25.77 -39.02 -24.70
C PHE A 472 -26.75 -39.24 -25.86
N ASP A 473 -27.64 -40.23 -25.74
CA ASP A 473 -28.67 -40.51 -26.73
C ASP A 473 -29.72 -39.38 -26.82
N SER A 474 -30.63 -39.47 -27.78
CA SER A 474 -31.71 -38.47 -27.94
C SER A 474 -32.61 -38.40 -26.70
N LEU A 475 -32.56 -37.28 -25.98
CA LEU A 475 -33.35 -37.02 -24.77
C LEU A 475 -34.20 -35.75 -24.93
N SER A 476 -35.48 -35.85 -24.56
CA SER A 476 -36.37 -34.69 -24.45
C SER A 476 -36.17 -34.06 -23.08
N VAL A 477 -35.60 -32.86 -23.06
CA VAL A 477 -35.25 -32.17 -21.82
C VAL A 477 -36.04 -30.86 -21.77
N GLY A 478 -36.41 -30.43 -20.56
CA GLY A 478 -36.99 -29.12 -20.29
C GLY A 478 -35.95 -28.13 -19.76
N GLN A 479 -35.10 -28.56 -18.84
CA GLN A 479 -34.01 -27.75 -18.29
C GLN A 479 -32.73 -28.56 -18.11
N LEU A 480 -31.58 -27.89 -18.17
CA LEU A 480 -30.30 -28.43 -17.73
C LEU A 480 -29.87 -27.75 -16.44
N ARG A 481 -29.16 -28.49 -15.59
CA ARG A 481 -28.40 -27.92 -14.47
C ARG A 481 -26.96 -28.39 -14.54
N PHE A 482 -26.05 -27.44 -14.66
CA PHE A 482 -24.62 -27.65 -14.65
C PHE A 482 -24.07 -27.34 -13.27
N ASP A 483 -23.41 -28.34 -12.69
CA ASP A 483 -22.77 -28.26 -11.38
C ASP A 483 -21.25 -28.36 -11.65
N PRO A 484 -20.50 -27.25 -11.60
CA PRO A 484 -19.11 -27.23 -12.04
C PRO A 484 -18.15 -28.06 -11.16
N CYS A 485 -18.44 -28.18 -9.86
CA CYS A 485 -17.68 -28.97 -8.88
C CYS A 485 -18.48 -29.12 -7.57
N ASP A 486 -17.98 -29.90 -6.60
CA ASP A 486 -18.62 -30.11 -5.28
C ASP A 486 -17.95 -29.27 -4.16
N CYS A 487 -17.56 -28.04 -4.48
CA CYS A 487 -16.87 -27.13 -3.57
C CYS A 487 -17.11 -25.65 -3.94
N PRO A 488 -16.84 -24.69 -3.02
CA PRO A 488 -16.89 -23.27 -3.34
C PRO A 488 -15.94 -22.95 -4.49
N CYS A 489 -16.43 -22.17 -5.44
CA CYS A 489 -15.71 -21.93 -6.69
C CYS A 489 -16.09 -20.60 -7.34
N VAL A 490 -15.24 -20.15 -8.26
CA VAL A 490 -15.54 -19.09 -9.22
C VAL A 490 -15.56 -19.70 -10.62
N VAL A 491 -16.64 -19.48 -11.37
CA VAL A 491 -16.85 -20.10 -12.67
C VAL A 491 -17.06 -19.02 -13.71
N THR A 492 -16.17 -18.95 -14.70
CA THR A 492 -16.35 -18.07 -15.87
C THR A 492 -16.86 -18.88 -17.05
N LEU A 493 -18.11 -18.64 -17.46
CA LEU A 493 -18.71 -19.30 -18.62
C LEU A 493 -18.34 -18.57 -19.92
N LYS A 494 -17.50 -19.19 -20.75
CA LYS A 494 -17.11 -18.63 -22.06
C LYS A 494 -18.15 -18.94 -23.13
N GLU A 495 -18.61 -20.19 -23.21
CA GLU A 495 -19.62 -20.65 -24.17
C GLU A 495 -20.38 -21.85 -23.61
N VAL A 496 -21.69 -21.92 -23.87
CA VAL A 496 -22.47 -23.13 -23.63
C VAL A 496 -23.27 -23.44 -24.89
N ALA A 497 -23.07 -24.62 -25.45
CA ALA A 497 -23.71 -25.04 -26.69
C ALA A 497 -24.35 -26.42 -26.52
N VAL A 498 -25.54 -26.57 -27.08
CA VAL A 498 -26.32 -27.80 -27.00
C VAL A 498 -26.49 -28.37 -28.40
N ARG A 499 -26.23 -29.66 -28.55
CA ARG A 499 -26.32 -30.38 -29.83
C ARG A 499 -27.70 -31.03 -29.96
N GLY A 500 -28.45 -30.63 -30.99
CA GLY A 500 -29.70 -31.26 -31.37
C GLY A 500 -29.50 -32.62 -32.06
N VAL A 501 -30.58 -33.39 -32.17
CA VAL A 501 -30.59 -34.71 -32.84
C VAL A 501 -30.24 -34.66 -34.34
N ASP A 502 -30.41 -33.50 -34.96
CA ASP A 502 -30.00 -33.19 -36.33
C ASP A 502 -28.50 -32.86 -36.46
N GLY A 503 -27.78 -32.85 -35.34
CA GLY A 503 -26.37 -32.49 -35.25
C GLY A 503 -26.10 -30.98 -35.19
N ILE A 504 -27.15 -30.14 -35.18
CA ILE A 504 -26.99 -28.69 -35.11
C ILE A 504 -26.68 -28.28 -33.66
N CYS A 505 -25.57 -27.56 -33.46
CA CYS A 505 -25.24 -26.95 -32.18
C CYS A 505 -25.90 -25.57 -32.06
N GLN A 506 -26.56 -25.30 -30.94
CA GLN A 506 -27.16 -24.01 -30.62
C GLN A 506 -26.59 -23.47 -29.30
N PRO A 507 -26.20 -22.19 -29.24
CA PRO A 507 -25.77 -21.58 -27.98
C PRO A 507 -26.96 -21.44 -27.04
N VAL A 508 -26.71 -21.64 -25.74
CA VAL A 508 -27.69 -21.43 -24.67
C VAL A 508 -27.11 -20.54 -23.59
N ILE A 509 -28.00 -19.79 -22.93
CA ILE A 509 -27.62 -18.88 -21.84
C ILE A 509 -28.23 -19.36 -20.53
N PRO A 510 -27.55 -19.14 -19.39
CA PRO A 510 -28.10 -19.44 -18.07
C PRO A 510 -29.39 -18.66 -17.80
N VAL A 511 -30.36 -19.31 -17.16
CA VAL A 511 -31.60 -18.68 -16.68
C VAL A 511 -31.59 -18.39 -15.18
N SER A 512 -30.82 -19.16 -14.41
CA SER A 512 -30.64 -18.94 -12.96
C SER A 512 -29.40 -19.66 -12.44
N SER A 513 -28.92 -19.27 -11.27
CA SER A 513 -27.87 -19.98 -10.53
C SER A 513 -28.06 -19.77 -9.03
N ASN A 514 -27.37 -20.57 -8.21
CA ASN A 514 -27.26 -20.35 -6.76
C ASN A 514 -25.97 -19.61 -6.36
N ALA A 515 -25.33 -18.92 -7.32
CA ALA A 515 -24.17 -18.08 -7.06
C ALA A 515 -24.52 -16.96 -6.07
N CYS A 516 -23.62 -16.69 -5.12
CA CYS A 516 -23.79 -15.59 -4.18
C CYS A 516 -23.53 -14.21 -4.82
N PHE A 517 -22.76 -14.18 -5.91
CA PHE A 517 -22.53 -12.98 -6.72
C PHE A 517 -22.30 -13.36 -8.20
N VAL A 518 -22.71 -12.49 -9.13
CA VAL A 518 -22.54 -12.69 -10.57
C VAL A 518 -22.09 -11.38 -11.22
N GLU A 519 -20.98 -11.42 -11.96
CA GLU A 519 -20.46 -10.30 -12.75
C GLU A 519 -20.25 -10.73 -14.20
N GLY A 520 -21.09 -10.22 -15.11
CA GLY A 520 -21.04 -10.62 -16.52
C GLY A 520 -21.32 -12.12 -16.69
N ASN A 521 -20.32 -12.87 -17.15
CA ASN A 521 -20.37 -14.33 -17.31
C ASN A 521 -19.62 -15.09 -16.20
N THR A 522 -19.20 -14.40 -15.14
CA THR A 522 -18.47 -14.98 -14.00
C THR A 522 -19.40 -15.12 -12.79
N TYR A 523 -19.40 -16.32 -12.20
CA TYR A 523 -20.28 -16.73 -11.12
C TYR A 523 -19.45 -17.09 -9.89
N TYR A 524 -19.80 -16.54 -8.72
CA TYR A 524 -19.09 -16.74 -7.47
C TYR A 524 -19.95 -17.59 -6.54
N PHE A 525 -19.45 -18.75 -6.11
CA PHE A 525 -20.18 -19.72 -5.29
C PHE A 525 -19.45 -19.95 -3.98
N SER A 526 -20.06 -19.54 -2.87
CA SER A 526 -19.58 -19.84 -1.50
C SER A 526 -20.16 -21.13 -0.93
N THR A 527 -20.67 -22.02 -1.79
CA THR A 527 -21.41 -23.25 -1.45
C THR A 527 -20.65 -24.47 -1.94
N PHE A 528 -20.85 -25.62 -1.30
CA PHE A 528 -20.30 -26.91 -1.73
C PHE A 528 -21.12 -27.61 -2.82
N ASP A 529 -22.18 -26.96 -3.30
CA ASP A 529 -23.07 -27.46 -4.35
C ASP A 529 -23.42 -26.30 -5.31
N PRO A 530 -22.45 -25.79 -6.08
CA PRO A 530 -22.66 -24.73 -7.08
C PRO A 530 -23.54 -25.23 -8.23
N GLN A 531 -24.52 -24.43 -8.65
CA GLN A 531 -25.51 -24.82 -9.65
C GLN A 531 -25.81 -23.68 -10.63
N ILE A 532 -25.77 -23.98 -11.93
CA ILE A 532 -26.17 -23.07 -13.02
C ILE A 532 -27.23 -23.77 -13.88
N ILE A 533 -28.39 -23.14 -14.05
CA ILE A 533 -29.54 -23.72 -14.74
C ILE A 533 -29.72 -23.06 -16.11
N PHE A 534 -30.08 -23.86 -17.11
CA PHE A 534 -30.38 -23.45 -18.49
C PHE A 534 -31.78 -23.95 -18.87
N ASP A 535 -32.59 -23.13 -19.55
CA ASP A 535 -33.89 -23.55 -20.10
C ASP A 535 -33.70 -24.02 -21.55
N ILE A 536 -34.04 -25.28 -21.83
CA ILE A 536 -33.84 -25.90 -23.13
C ILE A 536 -35.08 -26.71 -23.48
N ARG A 537 -35.94 -26.19 -24.34
CA ARG A 537 -37.24 -26.79 -24.67
C ARG A 537 -37.22 -27.52 -26.01
N TYR A 538 -36.28 -28.43 -26.18
CA TYR A 538 -36.15 -29.26 -27.38
C TYR A 538 -35.35 -30.54 -27.10
N THR A 539 -35.40 -31.50 -28.02
CA THR A 539 -34.69 -32.78 -27.92
C THR A 539 -33.21 -32.61 -28.25
N VAL A 540 -32.34 -33.12 -27.39
CA VAL A 540 -30.88 -32.89 -27.43
C VAL A 540 -30.13 -34.22 -27.37
N SER A 541 -28.91 -34.25 -27.90
CA SER A 541 -28.01 -35.43 -27.91
C SER A 541 -26.62 -35.13 -27.37
N GLY A 542 -26.39 -33.94 -26.81
CA GLY A 542 -25.14 -33.57 -26.18
C GLY A 542 -25.08 -32.10 -25.79
N VAL A 543 -24.13 -31.77 -24.92
CA VAL A 543 -23.90 -30.43 -24.39
C VAL A 543 -22.40 -30.20 -24.27
N LYS A 544 -21.94 -29.04 -24.73
CA LYS A 544 -20.57 -28.58 -24.57
C LYS A 544 -20.57 -27.31 -23.75
N VAL A 545 -19.81 -27.32 -22.66
CA VAL A 545 -19.58 -26.17 -21.78
C VAL A 545 -18.12 -25.79 -21.90
N LEU A 546 -17.84 -24.58 -22.37
CA LEU A 546 -16.52 -23.96 -22.33
C LEU A 546 -16.51 -23.00 -21.13
N CYS A 547 -15.75 -23.33 -20.11
CA CYS A 547 -15.68 -22.60 -18.86
C CYS A 547 -14.31 -22.70 -18.20
N ASP A 548 -13.96 -21.69 -17.41
CA ASP A 548 -12.85 -21.79 -16.47
C ASP A 548 -13.44 -21.94 -15.06
N VAL A 549 -12.97 -22.92 -14.28
CA VAL A 549 -13.47 -23.20 -12.94
C VAL A 549 -12.34 -23.08 -11.94
N GLN A 550 -12.54 -22.22 -10.96
CA GLN A 550 -11.55 -21.87 -9.95
C GLN A 550 -12.03 -22.38 -8.61
N ILE A 551 -11.36 -23.38 -8.04
CA ILE A 551 -11.69 -23.89 -6.70
C ILE A 551 -11.07 -22.95 -5.66
N VAL A 552 -11.90 -22.44 -4.75
CA VAL A 552 -11.49 -21.46 -3.74
C VAL A 552 -12.10 -21.82 -2.39
N SER A 553 -11.55 -21.33 -1.27
CA SER A 553 -12.24 -21.49 0.01
C SER A 553 -13.49 -20.60 0.08
N THR A 554 -14.43 -20.92 0.96
CA THR A 554 -15.62 -20.09 1.23
C THR A 554 -15.25 -18.65 1.61
N ARG A 555 -14.19 -18.48 2.40
CA ARG A 555 -13.67 -17.16 2.79
C ARG A 555 -12.97 -16.48 1.62
N GLY A 556 -12.25 -17.23 0.80
CA GLY A 556 -11.70 -16.78 -0.48
C GLY A 556 -12.77 -16.12 -1.35
N VAL A 557 -13.91 -16.78 -1.58
CA VAL A 557 -15.04 -16.20 -2.33
C VAL A 557 -15.50 -14.86 -1.76
N GLN A 558 -15.58 -14.74 -0.42
CA GLN A 558 -15.99 -13.49 0.22
C GLN A 558 -14.97 -12.35 0.01
N ILE A 559 -13.68 -12.67 0.08
CA ILE A 559 -12.59 -11.73 -0.23
C ILE A 559 -12.74 -11.24 -1.69
N LEU A 560 -12.94 -12.16 -2.64
CA LEU A 560 -13.12 -11.82 -4.06
C LEU A 560 -14.32 -10.91 -4.31
N ILE A 561 -15.43 -11.14 -3.63
CA ILE A 561 -16.62 -10.27 -3.74
C ILE A 561 -16.33 -8.88 -3.14
N GLY A 562 -15.64 -8.83 -2.00
CA GLY A 562 -15.22 -7.59 -1.34
C GLY A 562 -14.34 -6.72 -2.24
N VAL A 563 -13.38 -7.36 -2.93
CA VAL A 563 -12.56 -6.75 -3.98
C VAL A 563 -13.42 -6.08 -5.06
N LEU A 564 -14.34 -6.83 -5.67
CA LEU A 564 -15.14 -6.33 -6.80
C LEU A 564 -16.03 -5.16 -6.38
N ALA A 565 -16.59 -5.23 -5.17
CA ALA A 565 -17.35 -4.13 -4.59
C ALA A 565 -16.47 -2.89 -4.34
N GLY A 566 -15.21 -3.07 -3.93
CA GLY A 566 -14.22 -2.00 -3.78
C GLY A 566 -13.89 -1.34 -5.12
N GLN A 567 -13.65 -2.12 -6.17
CA GLN A 567 -13.39 -1.62 -7.52
C GLN A 567 -14.56 -0.83 -8.09
N ALA A 568 -15.80 -1.32 -7.92
CA ALA A 568 -16.99 -0.60 -8.36
C ALA A 568 -17.12 0.77 -7.66
N LYS A 569 -16.76 0.86 -6.37
CA LYS A 569 -16.72 2.13 -5.63
C LYS A 569 -15.63 3.07 -6.16
N ARG A 570 -14.43 2.56 -6.45
CA ARG A 570 -13.32 3.36 -7.02
C ARG A 570 -13.65 3.91 -8.39
N LYS A 571 -14.13 3.07 -9.31
CA LYS A 571 -14.58 3.52 -10.64
C LYS A 571 -15.65 4.60 -10.57
N LYS A 572 -16.54 4.51 -9.57
CA LYS A 572 -17.54 5.55 -9.32
C LYS A 572 -16.87 6.86 -8.84
N ALA A 573 -15.94 6.78 -7.89
CA ALA A 573 -15.20 7.93 -7.40
C ALA A 573 -14.34 8.60 -8.49
N GLU A 574 -13.65 7.80 -9.32
CA GLU A 574 -12.89 8.27 -10.49
C GLU A 574 -13.80 8.95 -11.51
N SER A 575 -14.98 8.38 -11.78
CA SER A 575 -15.97 9.02 -12.66
C SER A 575 -16.50 10.34 -12.09
N GLU A 576 -16.63 10.45 -10.77
CA GLU A 576 -17.03 11.70 -10.10
C GLU A 576 -15.90 12.74 -10.14
N GLN A 577 -14.65 12.33 -9.92
CA GLN A 577 -13.46 13.17 -10.01
C GLN A 577 -13.23 13.68 -11.44
N ALA A 578 -13.26 12.80 -12.44
CA ALA A 578 -13.10 13.19 -13.85
C ALA A 578 -14.18 14.18 -14.30
N LYS A 579 -15.40 14.05 -13.75
CA LYS A 579 -16.47 15.02 -13.98
C LYS A 579 -16.15 16.39 -13.35
N ALA A 580 -15.63 16.41 -12.12
CA ALA A 580 -15.21 17.64 -11.45
C ALA A 580 -14.05 18.34 -12.18
N GLU A 581 -13.04 17.59 -12.63
CA GLU A 581 -11.92 18.11 -13.41
C GLU A 581 -12.37 18.67 -14.76
N SER A 582 -13.32 18.02 -15.44
CA SER A 582 -13.92 18.52 -16.67
C SER A 582 -14.70 19.83 -16.45
N GLU A 583 -15.42 19.95 -15.33
CA GLU A 583 -16.13 21.18 -14.95
C GLU A 583 -15.13 22.32 -14.64
N GLN A 584 -14.03 22.01 -13.94
CA GLN A 584 -12.97 22.98 -13.65
C GLN A 584 -12.27 23.47 -14.93
N ALA A 585 -11.85 22.56 -15.81
CA ALA A 585 -11.19 22.91 -17.07
C ALA A 585 -12.09 23.79 -17.96
N LYS A 586 -13.41 23.55 -17.93
CA LYS A 586 -14.38 24.39 -18.62
C LYS A 586 -14.45 25.80 -18.02
N ALA A 587 -14.45 25.92 -16.69
CA ALA A 587 -14.44 27.22 -16.01
C ALA A 587 -13.14 28.01 -16.29
N GLU A 588 -11.98 27.35 -16.27
CA GLU A 588 -10.69 27.97 -16.60
C GLU A 588 -10.64 28.43 -18.06
N SER A 589 -11.21 27.66 -19.00
CA SER A 589 -11.33 28.07 -20.40
C SER A 589 -12.24 29.29 -20.58
N GLU A 590 -13.37 29.35 -19.87
CA GLU A 590 -14.27 30.50 -19.88
C GLU A 590 -13.59 31.76 -19.30
N GLN A 591 -12.83 31.61 -18.21
CA GLN A 591 -12.05 32.69 -17.61
C GLN A 591 -10.96 33.21 -18.57
N ALA A 592 -10.16 32.31 -19.15
CA ALA A 592 -9.11 32.69 -20.09
C ALA A 592 -9.67 33.42 -21.32
N LYS A 593 -10.87 33.03 -21.78
CA LYS A 593 -11.56 33.74 -22.86
C LYS A 593 -11.99 35.15 -22.44
N ALA A 594 -12.51 35.31 -21.23
CA ALA A 594 -12.90 36.63 -20.71
C ALA A 594 -11.68 37.55 -20.53
N GLU A 595 -10.56 37.03 -20.01
CA GLU A 595 -9.30 37.78 -19.87
C GLU A 595 -8.73 38.19 -21.24
N SER A 596 -8.82 37.31 -22.25
CA SER A 596 -8.42 37.64 -23.62
C SER A 596 -9.28 38.75 -24.25
N GLU A 597 -10.60 38.71 -24.03
CA GLU A 597 -11.53 39.74 -24.49
C GLU A 597 -11.26 41.09 -23.79
N GLN A 598 -10.98 41.08 -22.50
CA GLN A 598 -10.59 42.28 -21.73
C GLN A 598 -9.27 42.87 -22.24
N ALA A 599 -8.22 42.05 -22.40
CA ALA A 599 -6.92 42.52 -22.90
C ALA A 599 -7.03 43.13 -24.31
N LYS A 600 -7.92 42.59 -25.15
CA LYS A 600 -8.20 43.16 -26.47
C LYS A 600 -8.86 44.54 -26.37
N ALA A 601 -9.85 44.70 -25.48
CA ALA A 601 -10.50 45.98 -25.26
C ALA A 601 -9.54 47.04 -24.72
N GLU A 602 -8.67 46.68 -23.76
CA GLU A 602 -7.63 47.55 -23.22
C GLU A 602 -6.61 47.97 -24.30
N SER A 603 -6.24 47.05 -25.20
CA SER A 603 -5.36 47.36 -26.33
C SER A 603 -6.00 48.33 -27.33
N GLU A 604 -7.29 48.17 -27.62
CA GLU A 604 -8.04 49.08 -28.50
C GLU A 604 -8.17 50.48 -27.86
N GLN A 605 -8.43 50.56 -26.55
CA GLN A 605 -8.47 51.82 -25.82
C GLN A 605 -7.10 52.52 -25.84
N ALA A 606 -6.02 51.82 -25.51
CA ALA A 606 -4.67 52.38 -25.53
C ALA A 606 -4.27 52.90 -26.92
N LYS A 607 -4.72 52.23 -27.99
CA LYS A 607 -4.50 52.68 -29.36
C LYS A 607 -5.26 53.98 -29.67
N ALA A 608 -6.49 54.12 -29.19
CA ALA A 608 -7.27 55.34 -29.35
C ALA A 608 -6.65 56.52 -28.58
N GLU A 609 -6.21 56.30 -27.34
CA GLU A 609 -5.50 57.30 -26.53
C GLU A 609 -4.19 57.74 -27.20
N LEU A 610 -3.45 56.80 -27.80
CA LEU A 610 -2.23 57.12 -28.55
C LEU A 610 -2.52 57.98 -29.79
N GLU A 611 -3.60 57.72 -30.52
CA GLU A 611 -3.99 58.58 -31.65
C GLU A 611 -4.38 59.98 -31.20
N GLN A 612 -5.14 60.09 -30.10
CA GLN A 612 -5.50 61.38 -29.53
C GLN A 612 -4.25 62.17 -29.11
N ALA A 613 -3.32 61.55 -28.38
CA ALA A 613 -2.08 62.19 -27.96
C ALA A 613 -1.21 62.64 -29.16
N LYS A 614 -1.20 61.87 -30.25
CA LYS A 614 -0.51 62.27 -31.50
C LYS A 614 -1.17 63.50 -32.13
N ALA A 615 -2.49 63.57 -32.16
CA ALA A 615 -3.22 64.72 -32.69
C ALA A 615 -2.98 65.97 -31.85
N GLU A 616 -2.99 65.85 -30.52
CA GLU A 616 -2.67 66.96 -29.61
C GLU A 616 -1.23 67.44 -29.77
N LEU A 617 -0.27 66.54 -30.00
CA LEU A 617 1.13 66.88 -30.26
C LEU A 617 1.30 67.64 -31.60
N GLU A 618 0.60 67.22 -32.65
CA GLU A 618 0.58 67.92 -33.94
C GLU A 618 0.02 69.34 -33.78
N GLN A 619 -1.10 69.48 -33.05
CA GLN A 619 -1.69 70.79 -32.76
C GLN A 619 -0.72 71.68 -31.99
N ALA A 620 -0.11 71.17 -30.91
CA ALA A 620 0.85 71.94 -30.12
C ALA A 620 2.08 72.38 -30.93
N LYS A 621 2.54 71.55 -31.89
CA LYS A 621 3.62 71.94 -32.81
C LYS A 621 3.19 73.08 -33.74
N ALA A 622 1.99 73.01 -34.30
CA ALA A 622 1.45 74.06 -35.16
C ALA A 622 1.30 75.39 -34.40
N GLU A 623 0.76 75.36 -33.17
CA GLU A 623 0.66 76.52 -32.29
C GLU A 623 2.03 77.12 -31.95
N SER A 624 3.04 76.28 -31.72
CA SER A 624 4.42 76.72 -31.47
C SER A 624 5.05 77.39 -32.70
N GLU A 625 4.82 76.87 -33.90
CA GLU A 625 5.28 77.49 -35.14
C GLU A 625 4.60 78.85 -35.39
N GLN A 626 3.29 78.93 -35.13
CA GLN A 626 2.55 80.19 -35.23
C GLN A 626 3.08 81.24 -34.25
N ALA A 627 3.26 80.88 -32.97
CA ALA A 627 3.81 81.79 -31.97
C ALA A 627 5.23 82.26 -32.33
N LYS A 628 6.03 81.41 -32.99
CA LYS A 628 7.36 81.77 -33.48
C LYS A 628 7.30 82.78 -34.62
N ALA A 629 6.34 82.64 -35.54
CA ALA A 629 6.11 83.58 -36.62
C ALA A 629 5.62 84.96 -36.10
N GLU A 630 4.69 84.95 -35.15
CA GLU A 630 4.20 86.17 -34.48
C GLU A 630 5.33 86.90 -33.72
N LEU A 631 6.24 86.15 -33.08
CA LEU A 631 7.42 86.72 -32.42
C LEU A 631 8.38 87.38 -33.43
N GLU A 632 8.58 86.78 -34.61
CA GLU A 632 9.40 87.41 -35.66
C GLU A 632 8.76 88.69 -36.19
N GLN A 633 7.43 88.68 -36.40
CA GLN A 633 6.70 89.87 -36.80
C GLN A 633 6.80 90.99 -35.76
N ALA A 634 6.58 90.67 -34.48
CA ALA A 634 6.70 91.64 -33.40
C ALA A 634 8.12 92.21 -33.26
N LYS A 635 9.16 91.41 -33.54
CA LYS A 635 10.55 91.89 -33.59
C LYS A 635 10.78 92.85 -34.75
N ALA A 636 10.23 92.58 -35.93
CA ALA A 636 10.32 93.46 -37.09
C ALA A 636 9.60 94.80 -36.84
N GLU A 637 8.39 94.76 -36.26
CA GLU A 637 7.64 95.95 -35.85
C GLU A 637 8.38 96.77 -34.79
N LEU A 638 9.07 96.11 -33.84
CA LEU A 638 9.90 96.78 -32.85
C LEU A 638 11.12 97.46 -33.49
N GLU A 639 11.77 96.85 -34.47
CA GLU A 639 12.86 97.49 -35.22
C GLU A 639 12.37 98.70 -36.00
N GLN A 640 11.20 98.60 -36.65
CA GLN A 640 10.58 99.72 -37.33
C GLN A 640 10.24 100.86 -36.36
N ALA A 641 9.61 100.57 -35.23
CA ALA A 641 9.27 101.56 -34.22
C ALA A 641 10.53 102.23 -33.61
N LYS A 642 11.63 101.48 -33.47
CA LYS A 642 12.94 102.06 -33.07
C LYS A 642 13.49 103.00 -34.12
N ALA A 643 13.43 102.63 -35.41
CA ALA A 643 13.86 103.49 -36.51
C ALA A 643 13.01 104.77 -36.59
N GLU A 644 11.68 104.65 -36.44
CA GLU A 644 10.75 105.79 -36.39
C GLU A 644 11.02 106.68 -35.17
N SER A 645 11.32 106.11 -34.00
CA SER A 645 11.70 106.87 -32.81
C SER A 645 13.04 107.59 -32.97
N GLU A 646 14.02 107.01 -33.67
CA GLU A 646 15.29 107.67 -33.98
C GLU A 646 15.09 108.81 -34.98
N GLN A 647 14.22 108.63 -35.97
CA GLN A 647 13.83 109.68 -36.90
C GLN A 647 13.09 110.82 -36.20
N ALA A 648 12.11 110.51 -35.34
CA ALA A 648 11.38 111.51 -34.54
C ALA A 648 12.32 112.26 -33.57
N LYS A 649 13.37 111.60 -33.07
CA LYS A 649 14.40 112.24 -32.23
C LYS A 649 15.29 113.18 -33.05
N ALA A 650 15.65 112.82 -34.28
CA ALA A 650 16.36 113.69 -35.21
C ALA A 650 15.50 114.92 -35.61
N GLU A 651 14.21 114.72 -35.88
CA GLU A 651 13.25 115.80 -36.16
C GLU A 651 13.02 116.71 -34.94
N SER A 652 12.99 116.14 -33.72
CA SER A 652 12.92 116.91 -32.48
C SER A 652 14.19 117.73 -32.21
N GLU A 653 15.37 117.25 -32.60
CA GLU A 653 16.63 118.01 -32.51
C GLU A 653 16.67 119.14 -33.56
N GLN A 654 16.06 118.93 -34.73
CA GLN A 654 15.86 119.95 -35.75
C GLN A 654 14.85 121.03 -35.31
N ALA A 655 13.74 120.64 -34.67
CA ALA A 655 12.76 121.56 -34.09
C ALA A 655 13.29 122.33 -32.87
N LYS A 656 14.30 121.80 -32.17
CA LYS A 656 15.00 122.48 -31.06
C LYS A 656 15.96 123.58 -31.54
N ALA A 657 16.28 123.63 -32.83
CA ALA A 657 17.11 124.67 -33.44
C ALA A 657 16.30 125.85 -34.02
N GLU A 658 14.96 125.75 -34.12
CA GLU A 658 14.10 126.81 -34.68
C GLU A 658 13.18 127.50 -33.65
N ALA A 659 13.13 127.04 -32.40
CA ALA A 659 12.26 127.60 -31.35
C ALA A 659 13.03 128.34 -30.24
N ASP A 660 13.95 129.21 -30.63
CA ASP A 660 14.50 130.29 -29.81
C ASP A 660 13.74 131.59 -30.16
N LEU A 661 12.53 131.78 -29.62
CA LEU A 661 11.78 133.05 -29.50
C LEU A 661 10.37 132.79 -28.91
N GLY A 662 10.08 133.31 -27.72
CA GLY A 662 8.69 133.48 -27.26
C GLY A 662 8.34 132.88 -25.89
N MET A 663 9.12 133.22 -24.86
CA MET A 663 8.77 132.94 -23.48
C MET A 663 7.67 133.91 -22.98
N TYR A 664 6.66 133.35 -22.31
CA TYR A 664 5.77 133.99 -21.31
C TYR A 664 4.42 134.57 -21.76
N ALA A 665 3.39 133.71 -21.85
CA ALA A 665 2.01 134.11 -21.55
C ALA A 665 1.18 132.95 -20.94
N ILE A 666 1.09 132.95 -19.61
CA ILE A 666 -0.12 132.64 -18.81
C ILE A 666 -0.60 131.16 -18.81
N TRP A 667 -0.05 130.34 -17.91
CA TRP A 667 -0.81 129.45 -16.99
C TRP A 667 0.12 128.66 -16.05
N GLN A 668 0.83 129.35 -15.17
CA GLN A 668 1.36 128.73 -13.94
C GLN A 668 1.22 129.70 -12.77
N GLN A 669 0.02 129.68 -12.16
CA GLN A 669 -0.17 129.87 -10.72
C GLN A 669 -1.59 129.39 -10.32
N ALA A 670 -1.62 128.50 -9.32
CA ALA A 670 -2.78 127.92 -8.60
C ALA A 670 -3.52 126.76 -9.30
N CYS A 671 -3.71 125.59 -8.68
CA CYS A 671 -4.24 125.43 -7.31
C CYS A 671 -3.46 124.43 -6.42
N ALA A 672 -3.26 124.87 -5.18
CA ALA A 672 -2.92 124.05 -4.02
C ALA A 672 -4.18 123.70 -3.20
N LYS A 673 -4.08 122.61 -2.42
CA LYS A 673 -4.84 122.21 -1.22
C LYS A 673 -6.24 121.58 -1.38
N ILE A 674 -6.34 120.35 -0.86
CA ILE A 674 -7.28 119.78 0.14
C ILE A 674 -7.29 118.24 -0.13
N CYS A 675 -6.99 117.31 0.78
CA CYS A 675 -7.65 117.07 2.06
C CYS A 675 -6.82 116.20 3.04
N LYS A 676 -7.25 116.21 4.30
CA LYS A 676 -6.58 115.73 5.52
C LYS A 676 -6.86 114.24 5.85
N MET A 677 -5.87 113.62 6.52
CA MET A 677 -5.93 112.62 7.61
C MET A 677 -7.22 111.82 7.88
N LYS A 678 -7.05 110.49 8.02
CA LYS A 678 -7.41 109.78 9.27
C LYS A 678 -6.28 108.80 9.68
N SER A 679 -5.80 108.98 10.90
CA SER A 679 -4.75 108.18 11.55
C SER A 679 -5.31 106.88 12.13
N TYR A 680 -4.66 105.75 11.85
CA TYR A 680 -4.89 104.49 12.54
C TYR A 680 -4.11 104.47 13.88
N PRO A 681 -4.74 104.29 15.05
CA PRO A 681 -4.08 104.52 16.35
C PRO A 681 -3.33 103.27 16.86
N TRP A 682 -2.20 102.91 16.23
CA TRP A 682 -1.37 101.76 16.66
C TRP A 682 -0.85 101.90 18.11
N ARG A 683 -0.71 103.14 18.61
CA ARG A 683 -0.22 103.43 19.97
C ARG A 683 -1.14 102.89 21.09
N LYS A 684 -2.44 102.67 20.83
CA LYS A 684 -3.36 102.10 21.83
C LYS A 684 -3.14 100.59 21.98
N HIS A 685 -2.99 99.87 20.86
CA HIS A 685 -2.69 98.43 20.84
C HIS A 685 -1.27 98.13 21.34
N ALA A 686 -0.28 98.94 20.96
CA ALA A 686 1.10 98.80 21.46
C ALA A 686 1.20 98.94 22.99
N ARG A 687 0.40 99.80 23.64
CA ARG A 687 0.37 99.89 25.10
C ARG A 687 -0.25 98.67 25.78
N LEU A 688 -1.30 98.08 25.19
CA LEU A 688 -1.93 96.86 25.69
C LEU A 688 -0.97 95.66 25.61
N ILE A 689 -0.34 95.47 24.45
CA ILE A 689 0.62 94.39 24.20
C ILE A 689 1.88 94.54 25.08
N LYS A 690 2.34 95.78 25.29
CA LYS A 690 3.47 96.03 26.21
C LYS A 690 3.09 95.79 27.68
N LYS A 691 1.84 96.03 28.08
CA LYS A 691 1.35 95.76 29.45
C LYS A 691 1.05 94.29 29.70
N SER A 692 0.70 93.51 28.67
CA SER A 692 0.39 92.08 28.83
C SER A 692 1.63 91.20 29.05
N GLY A 693 2.84 91.72 28.78
CA GLY A 693 4.08 90.94 28.86
C GLY A 693 4.24 89.91 27.73
N LEU A 694 3.33 89.89 26.75
CA LEU A 694 3.27 88.89 25.67
C LEU A 694 4.11 89.27 24.44
N PHE A 695 4.87 90.36 24.48
CA PHE A 695 5.79 90.74 23.41
C PHE A 695 7.22 90.81 23.91
N ASP A 696 8.04 89.89 23.42
CA ASP A 696 9.47 89.84 23.72
C ASP A 696 10.25 90.49 22.58
N ARG A 697 10.79 91.67 22.87
CA ARG A 697 11.54 92.47 21.90
C ARG A 697 12.78 91.75 21.39
N GLU A 698 13.48 91.02 22.26
CA GLU A 698 14.76 90.41 21.94
C GLU A 698 14.53 89.16 21.08
N TYR A 699 13.55 88.33 21.46
CA TYR A 699 13.07 87.22 20.62
C TYR A 699 12.60 87.69 19.25
N TYR A 700 11.80 88.78 19.19
CA TYR A 700 11.24 89.27 17.93
C TYR A 700 12.33 89.76 16.98
N LEU A 701 13.36 90.44 17.49
CA LEU A 701 14.51 90.88 16.68
C LEU A 701 15.45 89.73 16.31
N GLN A 702 15.52 88.65 17.10
CA GLN A 702 16.24 87.41 16.79
C GLN A 702 15.68 86.68 15.59
N ASN A 703 14.36 86.56 15.51
CA ASN A 703 13.73 85.77 14.44
C ASN A 703 13.32 86.59 13.20
N ASN A 704 13.49 87.91 13.21
CA ASN A 704 13.10 88.81 12.11
C ASN A 704 14.26 89.74 11.73
N SER A 705 15.20 89.23 10.92
CA SER A 705 16.44 89.92 10.53
C SER A 705 16.20 91.16 9.65
N ASP A 706 15.13 91.16 8.87
CA ASP A 706 14.66 92.29 8.06
C ASP A 706 14.23 93.48 8.95
N VAL A 707 13.46 93.20 10.01
CA VAL A 707 13.04 94.22 10.98
C VAL A 707 14.26 94.76 11.73
N ARG A 708 15.19 93.89 12.13
CA ARG A 708 16.45 94.29 12.77
C ARG A 708 17.28 95.23 11.88
N SER A 709 17.41 94.91 10.60
CA SER A 709 18.21 95.68 9.64
C SER A 709 17.57 97.03 9.30
N SER A 710 16.23 97.10 9.28
CA SER A 710 15.47 98.32 9.01
C SER A 710 15.53 99.38 10.13
N LYS A 711 16.03 99.02 11.33
CA LYS A 711 16.01 99.85 12.56
C LYS A 711 14.62 100.37 12.97
N GLN A 712 13.53 99.76 12.47
CA GLN A 712 12.18 100.09 12.90
C GLN A 712 11.91 99.60 14.33
N ASP A 713 11.00 100.25 15.05
CA ASP A 713 10.58 99.79 16.38
C ASP A 713 9.87 98.42 16.24
N PRO A 714 10.36 97.35 16.91
CA PRO A 714 9.85 95.99 16.71
C PRO A 714 8.38 95.85 17.08
N LEU A 715 7.94 96.55 18.13
CA LEU A 715 6.55 96.51 18.59
C LEU A 715 5.64 97.28 17.61
N HIS A 716 6.09 98.41 17.07
CA HIS A 716 5.39 99.12 16.01
C HIS A 716 5.25 98.26 14.75
N HIS A 717 6.31 97.58 14.34
CA HIS A 717 6.28 96.68 13.19
C HIS A 717 5.29 95.53 13.42
N PHE A 718 5.37 94.86 14.58
CA PHE A 718 4.47 93.75 14.90
C PHE A 718 3.00 94.16 14.87
N VAL A 719 2.64 95.29 15.49
CA VAL A 719 1.25 95.80 15.52
C VAL A 719 0.74 96.20 14.13
N LYS A 720 1.63 96.70 13.26
CA LYS A 720 1.24 97.22 11.95
C LYS A 720 1.14 96.12 10.89
N ASN A 721 2.14 95.23 10.82
CA ASN A 721 2.29 94.24 9.76
C ASN A 721 2.55 92.83 10.29
N GLY A 722 3.37 92.69 11.35
CA GLY A 722 3.95 91.40 11.72
C GLY A 722 2.95 90.32 12.16
N TRP A 723 1.84 90.69 12.81
CA TRP A 723 0.82 89.71 13.21
C TRP A 723 0.05 89.11 12.01
N TYR A 724 -0.17 89.90 10.95
CA TYR A 724 -0.84 89.43 9.73
C TYR A 724 0.12 88.59 8.85
N GLU A 725 1.42 88.87 8.94
CA GLU A 725 2.47 88.06 8.32
C GLU A 725 2.77 86.75 9.08
N GLY A 726 2.01 86.43 10.14
CA GLY A 726 2.18 85.20 10.91
C GLY A 726 3.40 85.17 11.84
N ARG A 727 4.07 86.32 12.08
CA ARG A 727 5.28 86.38 12.89
C ARG A 727 4.95 86.23 14.38
N ARG A 728 5.78 85.50 15.13
CA ARG A 728 5.53 85.22 16.55
C ARG A 728 6.08 86.35 17.46
N PRO A 729 5.27 86.93 18.37
CA PRO A 729 5.71 88.00 19.28
C PRO A 729 6.57 87.53 20.46
N ASN A 730 6.56 86.24 20.79
CA ASN A 730 7.41 85.60 21.80
C ASN A 730 7.52 84.09 21.51
N ALA A 731 8.43 83.38 22.18
CA ALA A 731 8.69 81.95 21.98
C ALA A 731 7.50 81.02 22.28
N ASN A 732 6.59 81.45 23.15
CA ASN A 732 5.45 80.67 23.64
C ASN A 732 4.14 81.02 22.93
N PHE A 733 4.18 81.88 21.91
CA PHE A 733 3.00 82.28 21.14
C PHE A 733 2.91 81.47 19.86
N ASP A 734 1.92 80.58 19.79
CA ASP A 734 1.67 79.74 18.61
C ASP A 734 0.54 80.34 17.76
N SER A 735 0.88 80.78 16.55
CA SER A 735 -0.05 81.42 15.61
C SER A 735 -1.01 80.44 14.92
N GLU A 736 -0.71 79.12 14.90
CA GLU A 736 -1.54 78.13 14.20
C GLU A 736 -2.73 77.60 15.02
N SER A 737 -2.71 77.69 16.36
CA SER A 737 -3.84 77.26 17.20
C SER A 737 -4.97 78.28 17.34
N LEU A 738 -4.79 79.51 16.84
CA LEU A 738 -5.78 80.60 16.89
C LEU A 738 -6.54 80.81 15.57
N LEU A 739 -6.10 80.18 14.47
CA LEU A 739 -6.72 80.27 13.14
C LEU A 739 -7.29 78.93 12.64
N SER A 740 -7.30 77.89 13.50
CA SER A 740 -7.87 76.56 13.25
C SER A 740 -9.11 76.28 14.12
N GLY A 741 -9.89 77.32 14.43
CA GLY A 741 -11.22 77.25 15.04
C GLY A 741 -12.33 77.54 14.03
#